data_AF-A0A7C3RGY4-F1
#
_entry.id   AF-A0A7C3RGY4-F1
#
_cell.length_a   1.000
_cell.length_b   1.000
_cell.length_c   1.000
_cell.angle_alpha   90.00
_cell.angle_beta   90.00
_cell.angle_gamma   90.00
#
_symmetry.space_group_name_H-M   'P 1'
#
loop_
_entity.id
_entity.type
_entity.pdbx_description
1 polymer ?
#
loop_
_entity_poly.entity_id
_entity_poly.type
_entity_poly.pdbx_seq_one_letter_code
_entity_poly.pdbx_strand_id
1 'polypeptide(L)'
;MKILEKIDKILNGVEWEIQRFKYEVNFALRLAKAFPDRKREWERLIEEAVDLVCNNLGKKDTRELIESAEKILEPIGEVAKTFTIHYVGHAHIDMNWLWDWPETVDTSYKTFTTTMKLMEEFPDFKFSQSQTSVYSAMEKYSPETFEMIKKKVKDGRWEVTANFWVEGDKNLASGESLVRHILYTKRYFKEKFGFSYDKVKIDWEPDTFGHHWMHPQILRKAGITRYYFCRAGRGPRIFWWSSPDGSKVLAWDDSKLWYLGPVKPEDVMEAVELYENTGMKDYLIVYGVGDHGGGPTRRDLQLIQEMKNWPIFPKVKCSTTDEFFSIAEKYGDRFPVVNDELNFVFRGCYTSQSNIKEANRKAENLLTSAEVLALLSKKLTGKMPPKELLEEGWINTLFNQFHDILPGSGIPETYRYAQGLYQNAKASGNMIKELSLKAIVGEIDTETGSEVKAVPIVVFNPLPWRRTDIVTVDIYDMFDEKENLVLTDEGKRVIPVQYKEYSFFQKALRTTFVAEDIPGYGYKTYYLKYSEGEEVTSEVKVEDMYRGQVTESRVRASSRYIAENQFYRITVDAGIGAITSIIDKSTGREILPEGGKAGLLQILYEAPHPMSAWEIGQIIRTVDLDKDATVEVVETGPARAIIRTRRKYNNSEFILDIILNNKVPRIDFRLEIFWLEVGNNNAGVPMLKVAFPVDITSGKARFDIPFGSIERKPDGNEVPSQKWVDLTGVDKDGNKLGITVLSSVKYG
;
A
#
# COMPACT_ATOMS: atom_id res chain seq x y z
N MET A 1 -9.60 -50.09 -22.54
CA MET A 1 -10.21 -48.75 -22.59
C MET A 1 -9.93 -48.11 -21.24
N LYS A 2 -9.27 -46.95 -21.18
CA LYS A 2 -8.93 -46.32 -19.88
C LYS A 2 -10.23 -46.04 -19.13
N ILE A 3 -10.28 -46.20 -17.81
CA ILE A 3 -11.48 -45.97 -16.98
C ILE A 3 -12.15 -44.62 -17.31
N LEU A 4 -11.36 -43.58 -17.56
CA LEU A 4 -11.82 -42.26 -17.99
C LEU A 4 -12.54 -42.27 -19.36
N GLU A 5 -12.11 -43.10 -20.31
CA GLU A 5 -12.78 -43.26 -21.62
C GLU A 5 -14.12 -44.02 -21.50
N LYS A 6 -14.26 -44.91 -20.50
CA LYS A 6 -15.55 -45.54 -20.15
C LYS A 6 -16.50 -44.48 -19.59
N ILE A 7 -16.01 -43.63 -18.70
CA ILE A 7 -16.77 -42.55 -18.05
C ILE A 7 -17.24 -41.49 -19.07
N ASP A 8 -16.38 -41.05 -19.99
CA ASP A 8 -16.77 -40.02 -20.97
C ASP A 8 -17.76 -40.53 -22.02
N LYS A 9 -17.80 -41.85 -22.30
CA LYS A 9 -18.84 -42.46 -23.15
C LYS A 9 -20.24 -42.39 -22.57
N ILE A 10 -20.39 -42.15 -21.26
CA ILE A 10 -21.68 -42.05 -20.58
C ILE A 10 -22.39 -40.71 -20.93
N LEU A 11 -21.64 -39.69 -21.38
CA LEU A 11 -22.14 -38.31 -21.50
C LEU A 11 -22.95 -37.97 -22.77
N ASN A 12 -23.45 -38.95 -23.50
CA ASN A 12 -24.42 -38.68 -24.57
C ASN A 12 -25.85 -38.55 -23.99
N GLY A 13 -26.07 -37.46 -23.24
CA GLY A 13 -27.37 -36.91 -22.87
C GLY A 13 -28.17 -37.67 -21.82
N VAL A 14 -27.73 -37.72 -20.54
CA VAL A 14 -28.55 -38.25 -19.43
C VAL A 14 -28.17 -37.65 -18.05
N GLU A 15 -29.20 -37.41 -17.22
CA GLU A 15 -29.34 -37.30 -15.75
C GLU A 15 -28.17 -36.83 -14.85
N TRP A 16 -28.45 -35.85 -13.99
CA TRP A 16 -27.57 -35.27 -12.98
C TRP A 16 -26.90 -36.32 -12.07
N GLU A 17 -27.60 -37.42 -11.79
CA GLU A 17 -27.15 -38.55 -10.99
C GLU A 17 -25.87 -39.19 -11.54
N ILE A 18 -25.75 -39.32 -12.87
CA ILE A 18 -24.54 -39.86 -13.51
C ILE A 18 -23.36 -38.89 -13.33
N GLN A 19 -23.62 -37.59 -13.48
CA GLN A 19 -22.60 -36.57 -13.31
C GLN A 19 -22.09 -36.54 -11.86
N ARG A 20 -23.00 -36.66 -10.88
CA ARG A 20 -22.64 -36.86 -9.48
C ARG A 20 -21.72 -38.07 -9.30
N PHE A 21 -22.12 -39.24 -9.80
CA PHE A 21 -21.34 -40.47 -9.65
C PHE A 21 -19.93 -40.33 -10.27
N LYS A 22 -19.81 -39.58 -11.38
CA LYS A 22 -18.50 -39.25 -11.97
C LYS A 22 -17.60 -38.47 -10.99
N TYR A 23 -18.13 -37.52 -10.22
CA TYR A 23 -17.35 -36.80 -9.22
C TYR A 23 -16.84 -37.70 -8.09
N GLU A 24 -17.69 -38.60 -7.61
CA GLU A 24 -17.34 -39.61 -6.62
C GLU A 24 -16.24 -40.55 -7.12
N VAL A 25 -16.37 -41.06 -8.35
CA VAL A 25 -15.34 -41.90 -8.97
C VAL A 25 -14.03 -41.15 -9.14
N ASN A 26 -14.07 -39.88 -9.59
CA ASN A 26 -12.86 -39.08 -9.72
C ASN A 26 -12.19 -38.85 -8.36
N PHE A 27 -12.96 -38.64 -7.29
CA PHE A 27 -12.42 -38.47 -5.94
C PHE A 27 -11.81 -39.78 -5.43
N ALA A 28 -12.48 -40.91 -5.65
CA ALA A 28 -11.97 -42.23 -5.33
C ALA A 28 -10.64 -42.53 -6.05
N LEU A 29 -10.53 -42.17 -7.32
CA LEU A 29 -9.28 -42.29 -8.09
C LEU A 29 -8.17 -41.41 -7.51
N ARG A 30 -8.51 -40.17 -7.11
CA ARG A 30 -7.54 -39.25 -6.50
C ARG A 30 -7.04 -39.78 -5.15
N LEU A 31 -7.92 -40.36 -4.34
CA LEU A 31 -7.58 -41.04 -3.10
C LEU A 31 -6.71 -42.29 -3.36
N ALA A 32 -7.06 -43.14 -4.32
CA ALA A 32 -6.25 -44.32 -4.65
C ALA A 32 -4.81 -43.97 -5.03
N LYS A 33 -4.59 -42.82 -5.68
CA LYS A 33 -3.25 -42.30 -5.95
C LYS A 33 -2.50 -41.88 -4.68
N ALA A 34 -3.21 -41.26 -3.72
CA ALA A 34 -2.64 -40.75 -2.47
C ALA A 34 -2.39 -41.84 -1.40
N PHE A 35 -2.98 -43.04 -1.56
CA PHE A 35 -2.81 -44.18 -0.66
C PHE A 35 -2.20 -45.39 -1.41
N PRO A 36 -0.88 -45.40 -1.66
CA PRO A 36 -0.20 -46.42 -2.49
C PRO A 36 -0.46 -47.86 -2.04
N ASP A 37 -0.55 -48.09 -0.73
CA ASP A 37 -0.76 -49.43 -0.15
C ASP A 37 -2.13 -50.02 -0.47
N ARG A 38 -3.13 -49.17 -0.72
CA ARG A 38 -4.51 -49.57 -1.06
C ARG A 38 -4.84 -49.39 -2.54
N LYS A 39 -3.92 -48.80 -3.31
CA LYS A 39 -4.16 -48.35 -4.69
C LYS A 39 -4.73 -49.46 -5.59
N ARG A 40 -4.09 -50.64 -5.63
CA ARG A 40 -4.52 -51.74 -6.52
C ARG A 40 -5.91 -52.26 -6.17
N GLU A 41 -6.20 -52.39 -4.87
CA GLU A 41 -7.51 -52.83 -4.40
C GLU A 41 -8.58 -51.81 -4.78
N TRP A 42 -8.31 -50.53 -4.52
CA TRP A 42 -9.26 -49.45 -4.81
C TRP A 42 -9.47 -49.25 -6.31
N GLU A 43 -8.42 -49.32 -7.14
CA GLU A 43 -8.56 -49.29 -8.60
C GLU A 43 -9.44 -50.44 -9.11
N ARG A 44 -9.34 -51.64 -8.51
CA ARG A 44 -10.23 -52.77 -8.83
C ARG A 44 -11.68 -52.49 -8.45
N LEU A 45 -11.94 -51.97 -7.24
CA LEU A 45 -13.29 -51.61 -6.79
C LEU A 45 -13.91 -50.51 -7.67
N ILE A 46 -13.10 -49.52 -8.07
CA ILE A 46 -13.52 -48.44 -8.97
C ILE A 46 -13.89 -49.00 -10.34
N GLU A 47 -13.07 -49.88 -10.92
CA GLU A 47 -13.39 -50.52 -12.20
C GLU A 47 -14.68 -51.36 -12.11
N GLU A 48 -14.85 -52.14 -11.04
CA GLU A 48 -16.05 -52.95 -10.80
C GLU A 48 -17.32 -52.09 -10.70
N ALA A 49 -17.27 -50.98 -9.95
CA ALA A 49 -18.37 -50.04 -9.80
C ALA A 49 -18.72 -49.33 -11.12
N VAL A 50 -17.71 -48.87 -11.87
CA VAL A 50 -17.90 -48.20 -13.16
C VAL A 50 -18.48 -49.18 -14.20
N ASP A 51 -17.99 -50.42 -14.24
CA ASP A 51 -18.50 -51.45 -15.15
C ASP A 51 -19.93 -51.85 -14.81
N LEU A 52 -20.32 -51.89 -13.52
CA LEU A 52 -21.70 -52.12 -13.11
C LEU A 52 -22.63 -51.06 -13.70
N VAL A 53 -22.29 -49.77 -13.59
CA VAL A 53 -23.09 -48.67 -14.14
C VAL A 53 -23.11 -48.71 -15.66
N CYS A 54 -21.93 -48.78 -16.31
CA CYS A 54 -21.83 -48.73 -17.77
C CYS A 54 -22.58 -49.88 -18.47
N ASN A 55 -22.52 -51.10 -17.93
CA ASN A 55 -23.12 -52.27 -18.57
C ASN A 55 -24.65 -52.32 -18.42
N ASN A 56 -25.20 -51.57 -17.46
CA ASN A 56 -26.62 -51.62 -17.09
C ASN A 56 -27.36 -50.29 -17.31
N LEU A 57 -26.68 -49.24 -17.76
CA LEU A 57 -27.31 -47.96 -18.09
C LEU A 57 -28.41 -48.14 -19.15
N GLY A 58 -29.56 -47.52 -18.94
CA GLY A 58 -30.75 -47.67 -19.79
C GLY A 58 -31.48 -49.02 -19.66
N LYS A 59 -30.99 -49.94 -18.82
CA LYS A 59 -31.63 -51.24 -18.53
C LYS A 59 -32.24 -51.31 -17.13
N LYS A 60 -31.81 -50.45 -16.21
CA LYS A 60 -32.30 -50.33 -14.83
C LYS A 60 -32.46 -48.86 -14.48
N ASP A 61 -33.12 -48.59 -13.35
CA ASP A 61 -33.21 -47.26 -12.75
C ASP A 61 -31.80 -46.73 -12.44
N THR A 62 -31.51 -45.50 -12.87
CA THR A 62 -30.19 -44.87 -12.74
C THR A 62 -29.78 -44.71 -11.28
N ARG A 63 -30.72 -44.38 -10.40
CA ARG A 63 -30.45 -44.16 -8.98
C ARG A 63 -30.13 -45.46 -8.26
N GLU A 64 -30.93 -46.52 -8.48
CA GLU A 64 -30.64 -47.84 -7.90
C GLU A 64 -29.28 -48.41 -8.36
N LEU A 65 -28.90 -48.13 -9.61
CA LEU A 65 -27.59 -48.51 -10.15
C LEU A 65 -26.45 -47.79 -9.42
N ILE A 66 -26.57 -46.48 -9.23
CA ILE A 66 -25.55 -45.68 -8.54
C ILE A 66 -25.45 -46.11 -7.07
N GLU A 67 -26.57 -46.29 -6.37
CA GLU A 67 -26.57 -46.77 -4.97
C GLU A 67 -25.90 -48.15 -4.84
N SER A 68 -26.05 -49.01 -5.86
CA SER A 68 -25.35 -50.31 -5.90
C SER A 68 -23.85 -50.17 -6.16
N ALA A 69 -23.45 -49.23 -7.02
CA ALA A 69 -22.05 -48.94 -7.30
C ALA A 69 -21.36 -48.28 -6.09
N GLU A 70 -22.04 -47.38 -5.39
CA GLU A 70 -21.57 -46.75 -4.15
C GLU A 70 -21.30 -47.79 -3.04
N LYS A 71 -22.10 -48.85 -2.94
CA LYS A 71 -21.84 -49.97 -2.02
C LYS A 71 -20.53 -50.70 -2.31
N ILE A 72 -20.17 -50.86 -3.59
CA ILE A 72 -18.86 -51.44 -3.97
C ILE A 72 -17.72 -50.50 -3.53
N LEU A 73 -17.94 -49.19 -3.59
CA LEU A 73 -16.97 -48.16 -3.24
C LEU A 73 -16.92 -47.84 -1.73
N GLU A 74 -17.78 -48.44 -0.90
CA GLU A 74 -17.89 -48.15 0.54
C GLU A 74 -16.53 -48.11 1.27
N PRO A 75 -15.57 -49.05 1.05
CA PRO A 75 -14.24 -48.99 1.69
C PRO A 75 -13.44 -47.72 1.38
N ILE A 76 -13.64 -47.13 0.19
CA ILE A 76 -13.04 -45.85 -0.22
C ILE A 76 -13.83 -44.70 0.42
N GLY A 77 -15.16 -44.81 0.45
CA GLY A 77 -16.07 -43.87 1.10
C GLY A 77 -15.75 -43.65 2.58
N GLU A 78 -15.42 -44.71 3.34
CA GLU A 78 -14.99 -44.59 4.74
C GLU A 78 -13.78 -43.67 4.89
N VAL A 79 -12.78 -43.80 4.00
CA VAL A 79 -11.60 -42.93 4.00
C VAL A 79 -11.95 -41.53 3.51
N ALA A 80 -12.78 -41.40 2.48
CA ALA A 80 -13.26 -40.12 1.97
C ALA A 80 -13.91 -39.30 3.09
N LYS A 81 -14.75 -39.92 3.93
CA LYS A 81 -15.42 -39.27 5.07
C LYS A 81 -14.49 -38.92 6.24
N THR A 82 -13.19 -39.21 6.15
CA THR A 82 -12.17 -38.66 7.05
C THR A 82 -11.65 -37.29 6.63
N PHE A 83 -11.94 -36.85 5.40
CA PHE A 83 -11.63 -35.51 4.89
C PHE A 83 -12.82 -34.57 5.11
N THR A 84 -12.53 -33.28 5.29
CA THR A 84 -13.54 -32.22 5.47
C THR A 84 -13.26 -31.03 4.56
N ILE A 85 -14.27 -30.59 3.83
CA ILE A 85 -14.26 -29.34 3.08
C ILE A 85 -15.03 -28.29 3.86
N HIS A 86 -14.34 -27.20 4.19
CA HIS A 86 -14.86 -26.03 4.86
C HIS A 86 -15.22 -24.98 3.80
N TYR A 87 -16.52 -24.88 3.48
CA TYR A 87 -17.03 -23.84 2.61
C TYR A 87 -17.27 -22.55 3.41
N VAL A 88 -16.53 -21.50 3.13
CA VAL A 88 -16.67 -20.17 3.76
C VAL A 88 -17.32 -19.23 2.76
N GLY A 89 -18.58 -18.86 3.02
CA GLY A 89 -19.32 -17.95 2.16
C GLY A 89 -18.86 -16.51 2.37
N HIS A 90 -18.53 -15.81 1.28
CA HIS A 90 -18.02 -14.44 1.33
C HIS A 90 -18.60 -13.60 0.18
N ALA A 91 -18.65 -12.29 0.38
CA ALA A 91 -18.94 -11.33 -0.68
C ALA A 91 -17.90 -10.23 -0.61
N HIS A 92 -16.94 -10.29 -1.53
CA HIS A 92 -15.99 -9.20 -1.75
C HIS A 92 -16.74 -8.03 -2.39
N ILE A 93 -16.50 -6.83 -1.87
CA ILE A 93 -17.19 -5.60 -2.30
C ILE A 93 -16.14 -4.51 -2.41
N ASP A 94 -15.89 -4.02 -3.63
CA ASP A 94 -14.95 -2.93 -3.79
C ASP A 94 -15.56 -1.61 -3.35
N MET A 95 -14.78 -0.84 -2.58
CA MET A 95 -15.27 0.42 -2.00
C MET A 95 -15.61 1.43 -3.07
N ASN A 96 -14.68 1.65 -3.99
CA ASN A 96 -14.83 2.50 -5.16
C ASN A 96 -13.88 1.96 -6.22
N TRP A 97 -14.42 1.25 -7.22
CA TRP A 97 -13.61 0.70 -8.31
C TRP A 97 -14.13 1.15 -9.67
N LEU A 98 -15.09 0.42 -10.25
CA LEU A 98 -15.79 0.78 -11.50
C LEU A 98 -17.13 1.47 -11.25
N TRP A 99 -17.36 1.89 -10.01
CA TRP A 99 -18.56 2.55 -9.51
C TRP A 99 -18.19 3.53 -8.38
N ASP A 100 -19.15 4.35 -7.99
CA ASP A 100 -18.97 5.35 -6.94
C ASP A 100 -19.48 4.86 -5.57
N TRP A 101 -19.28 5.69 -4.55
CA TRP A 101 -19.63 5.33 -3.16
C TRP A 101 -21.13 5.06 -2.95
N PRO A 102 -22.07 5.86 -3.51
CA PRO A 102 -23.50 5.55 -3.46
C PRO A 102 -23.86 4.13 -3.92
N GLU A 103 -23.30 3.69 -5.05
CA GLU A 103 -23.54 2.34 -5.57
C GLU A 103 -22.97 1.26 -4.62
N THR A 104 -21.81 1.48 -4.01
CA THR A 104 -21.23 0.57 -2.99
C THR A 104 -22.15 0.41 -1.78
N VAL A 105 -22.75 1.52 -1.30
CA VAL A 105 -23.69 1.49 -0.18
C VAL A 105 -24.92 0.65 -0.53
N ASP A 106 -25.50 0.88 -1.71
CA ASP A 106 -26.68 0.13 -2.18
C ASP A 106 -26.36 -1.36 -2.41
N THR A 107 -25.21 -1.64 -3.02
CA THR A 107 -24.72 -3.00 -3.26
C THR A 107 -24.47 -3.77 -1.96
N SER A 108 -23.89 -3.11 -0.96
CA SER A 108 -23.72 -3.68 0.39
C SER A 108 -25.06 -4.03 1.01
N TYR A 109 -26.04 -3.11 0.95
CA TYR A 109 -27.40 -3.34 1.44
C TYR A 109 -28.07 -4.54 0.75
N LYS A 110 -28.05 -4.59 -0.58
CA LYS A 110 -28.62 -5.69 -1.39
C LYS A 110 -27.95 -7.04 -1.09
N THR A 111 -26.63 -7.05 -0.97
CA THR A 111 -25.85 -8.26 -0.67
C THR A 111 -26.23 -8.79 0.72
N PHE A 112 -26.29 -7.92 1.73
CA PHE A 112 -26.56 -8.35 3.09
C PHE A 112 -28.00 -8.81 3.28
N THR A 113 -28.98 -8.08 2.74
CA THR A 113 -30.38 -8.50 2.80
C THR A 113 -30.65 -9.81 2.04
N THR A 114 -29.98 -10.03 0.91
CA THR A 114 -30.04 -11.31 0.19
C THR A 114 -29.43 -12.45 1.00
N THR A 115 -28.27 -12.20 1.61
CA THR A 115 -27.60 -13.14 2.52
C THR A 115 -28.52 -13.53 3.69
N MET A 116 -29.24 -12.58 4.27
CA MET A 116 -30.20 -12.84 5.35
C MET A 116 -31.33 -13.78 4.91
N LYS A 117 -31.90 -13.57 3.72
CA LYS A 117 -32.93 -14.46 3.15
C LYS A 117 -32.39 -15.87 2.93
N LEU A 118 -31.17 -16.00 2.40
CA LEU A 118 -30.53 -17.31 2.26
C LEU A 118 -30.28 -17.98 3.63
N MET A 119 -29.98 -17.21 4.67
CA MET A 119 -29.87 -17.78 6.01
C MET A 119 -31.20 -18.33 6.54
N GLU A 120 -32.33 -17.74 6.18
CA GLU A 120 -33.66 -18.28 6.52
C GLU A 120 -33.96 -19.59 5.80
N GLU A 121 -33.60 -19.69 4.51
CA GLU A 121 -33.80 -20.88 3.69
C GLU A 121 -32.83 -22.04 4.04
N PHE A 122 -31.58 -21.73 4.41
CA PHE A 122 -30.54 -22.72 4.66
C PHE A 122 -30.01 -22.58 6.09
N PRO A 123 -30.51 -23.34 7.08
CA PRO A 123 -30.16 -23.17 8.50
C PRO A 123 -28.66 -23.29 8.83
N ASP A 124 -27.92 -24.09 8.07
CA ASP A 124 -26.48 -24.30 8.27
C ASP A 124 -25.60 -23.20 7.63
N PHE A 125 -26.19 -22.31 6.81
CA PHE A 125 -25.41 -21.31 6.09
C PHE A 125 -24.77 -20.30 7.04
N LYS A 126 -23.47 -20.07 6.84
CA LYS A 126 -22.66 -19.06 7.51
C LYS A 126 -22.03 -18.14 6.47
N PHE A 127 -21.93 -16.85 6.79
CA PHE A 127 -21.40 -15.81 5.91
C PHE A 127 -20.29 -15.03 6.62
N SER A 128 -19.22 -14.66 5.91
CA SER A 128 -18.06 -13.95 6.46
C SER A 128 -17.84 -12.62 5.75
N GLN A 129 -17.57 -11.56 6.51
CA GLN A 129 -17.31 -10.23 5.96
C GLN A 129 -16.14 -9.49 6.62
N SER A 130 -15.31 -8.84 5.80
CA SER A 130 -13.87 -8.57 5.99
C SER A 130 -13.46 -7.12 6.20
N GLN A 131 -14.34 -6.16 5.91
CA GLN A 131 -14.00 -4.73 5.98
C GLN A 131 -15.00 -3.96 6.84
N THR A 132 -14.50 -3.03 7.65
CA THR A 132 -15.33 -2.28 8.62
C THR A 132 -16.24 -1.26 7.93
N SER A 133 -15.79 -0.70 6.81
CA SER A 133 -16.47 0.30 5.99
C SER A 133 -17.90 -0.09 5.62
N VAL A 134 -18.16 -1.34 5.23
CA VAL A 134 -19.51 -1.81 4.86
C VAL A 134 -20.43 -1.93 6.08
N TYR A 135 -19.90 -2.25 7.27
CA TYR A 135 -20.68 -2.22 8.51
C TYR A 135 -21.02 -0.78 8.90
N SER A 136 -20.03 0.13 8.81
CA SER A 136 -20.25 1.56 9.06
C SER A 136 -21.26 2.17 8.07
N ALA A 137 -21.24 1.74 6.81
CA ALA A 137 -22.23 2.13 5.82
C ALA A 137 -23.64 1.66 6.22
N MET A 138 -23.80 0.41 6.65
CA MET A 138 -25.10 -0.08 7.11
C MET A 138 -25.57 0.63 8.38
N GLU A 139 -24.69 0.85 9.35
CA GLU A 139 -25.02 1.63 10.55
C GLU A 139 -25.56 3.01 10.19
N LYS A 140 -24.94 3.68 9.22
CA LYS A 140 -25.30 5.04 8.82
C LYS A 140 -26.55 5.12 7.93
N TYR A 141 -26.65 4.25 6.92
CA TYR A 141 -27.63 4.38 5.85
C TYR A 141 -28.77 3.35 5.92
N SER A 142 -28.59 2.24 6.64
CA SER A 142 -29.62 1.23 6.86
C SER A 142 -29.55 0.62 8.29
N PRO A 143 -29.88 1.40 9.33
CA PRO A 143 -29.76 0.96 10.72
C PRO A 143 -30.50 -0.34 11.04
N GLU A 144 -31.63 -0.59 10.37
CA GLU A 144 -32.37 -1.86 10.48
C GLU A 144 -31.52 -3.05 10.03
N THR A 145 -30.88 -2.96 8.85
CA THR A 145 -29.97 -4.00 8.35
C THR A 145 -28.79 -4.20 9.29
N PHE A 146 -28.26 -3.12 9.87
CA PHE A 146 -27.18 -3.19 10.84
C PHE A 146 -27.57 -3.98 12.11
N GLU A 147 -28.76 -3.77 12.66
CA GLU A 147 -29.25 -4.55 13.80
C GLU A 147 -29.51 -6.02 13.44
N MET A 148 -29.95 -6.31 12.20
CA MET A 148 -30.04 -7.69 11.71
C MET A 148 -28.68 -8.37 11.64
N ILE A 149 -27.64 -7.66 11.16
CA ILE A 149 -26.26 -8.15 11.14
C ILE A 149 -25.82 -8.49 12.57
N LYS A 150 -26.00 -7.57 13.54
CA LYS A 150 -25.66 -7.81 14.95
C LYS A 150 -26.33 -9.06 15.51
N LYS A 151 -27.61 -9.29 15.18
CA LYS A 151 -28.33 -10.51 15.56
C LYS A 151 -27.67 -11.75 14.97
N LYS A 152 -27.38 -11.79 13.66
CA LYS A 152 -26.74 -12.96 13.04
C LYS A 152 -25.31 -13.21 13.51
N VAL A 153 -24.58 -12.15 13.87
CA VAL A 153 -23.26 -12.26 14.51
C VAL A 153 -23.40 -12.95 15.87
N LYS A 154 -24.38 -12.54 16.69
CA LYS A 154 -24.67 -13.18 17.98
C LYS A 154 -25.11 -14.63 17.83
N ASP A 155 -25.87 -14.94 16.79
CA ASP A 155 -26.33 -16.30 16.46
C ASP A 155 -25.22 -17.18 15.86
N GLY A 156 -24.02 -16.64 15.61
CA GLY A 156 -22.87 -17.38 15.06
C GLY A 156 -22.99 -17.71 13.57
N ARG A 157 -23.94 -17.08 12.86
CA ARG A 157 -24.17 -17.29 11.43
C ARG A 157 -23.50 -16.24 10.55
N TRP A 158 -23.09 -15.13 11.15
CA TRP A 158 -22.30 -14.09 10.50
C TRP A 158 -20.93 -14.00 11.17
N GLU A 159 -19.87 -14.36 10.47
CA GLU A 159 -18.49 -14.17 10.89
C GLU A 159 -18.02 -12.76 10.51
N VAL A 160 -17.49 -12.04 11.51
CA VAL A 160 -16.73 -10.82 11.27
C VAL A 160 -15.27 -11.23 11.11
N THR A 161 -14.70 -11.04 9.92
CA THR A 161 -13.27 -11.26 9.63
C THR A 161 -12.49 -9.94 9.58
N ALA A 162 -13.16 -8.81 9.80
CA ALA A 162 -12.57 -7.49 9.72
C ALA A 162 -11.62 -7.16 10.87
N ASN A 163 -10.34 -7.03 10.53
CA ASN A 163 -9.33 -6.32 11.34
C ASN A 163 -8.88 -5.00 10.71
N PHE A 164 -9.32 -4.69 9.49
CA PHE A 164 -9.00 -3.45 8.79
C PHE A 164 -10.25 -2.65 8.45
N TRP A 165 -10.07 -1.33 8.28
CA TRP A 165 -11.18 -0.42 7.95
C TRP A 165 -11.76 -0.72 6.57
N VAL A 166 -10.88 -1.00 5.61
CA VAL A 166 -11.16 -1.48 4.26
C VAL A 166 -10.15 -2.60 3.93
N GLU A 167 -10.39 -3.41 2.91
CA GLU A 167 -9.37 -4.34 2.39
C GLU A 167 -8.29 -3.52 1.67
N GLY A 168 -7.22 -3.22 2.40
CA GLY A 168 -6.32 -2.10 2.12
C GLY A 168 -4.96 -2.53 1.61
N ASP A 169 -4.37 -1.70 0.75
CA ASP A 169 -3.03 -1.92 0.21
C ASP A 169 -1.97 -2.00 1.33
N LYS A 170 -1.05 -2.97 1.21
CA LYS A 170 -0.03 -3.27 2.23
C LYS A 170 1.36 -2.78 1.87
N ASN A 171 1.58 -2.20 0.70
CA ASN A 171 2.89 -1.73 0.25
C ASN A 171 3.04 -0.21 0.34
N LEU A 172 2.00 0.52 -0.06
CA LEU A 172 1.92 1.97 -0.20
C LEU A 172 1.41 2.65 1.07
N ALA A 173 0.56 1.99 1.86
CA ALA A 173 0.18 2.50 3.18
C ALA A 173 1.38 2.48 4.14
N SER A 174 1.58 3.55 4.91
CA SER A 174 2.63 3.59 5.92
C SER A 174 2.36 2.60 7.07
N GLY A 175 3.42 2.23 7.81
CA GLY A 175 3.28 1.33 8.95
C GLY A 175 2.32 1.86 10.02
N GLU A 176 2.30 3.18 10.23
CA GLU A 176 1.35 3.81 11.15
C GLU A 176 -0.08 3.65 10.65
N SER A 177 -0.35 3.87 9.36
CA SER A 177 -1.69 3.66 8.79
C SER A 177 -2.18 2.21 8.95
N LEU A 178 -1.30 1.22 8.75
CA LEU A 178 -1.63 -0.19 8.98
C LEU A 178 -2.03 -0.44 10.46
N VAL A 179 -1.33 0.17 11.41
CA VAL A 179 -1.70 0.13 12.83
C VAL A 179 -3.03 0.85 13.08
N ARG A 180 -3.29 1.97 12.40
CA ARG A 180 -4.52 2.76 12.55
C ARG A 180 -5.74 2.03 12.00
N HIS A 181 -5.62 1.32 10.87
CA HIS A 181 -6.65 0.40 10.41
C HIS A 181 -7.08 -0.55 11.52
N ILE A 182 -6.11 -1.25 12.12
CA ILE A 182 -6.38 -2.22 13.19
C ILE A 182 -6.98 -1.54 14.42
N LEU A 183 -6.42 -0.41 14.84
CA LEU A 183 -6.89 0.33 16.02
C LEU A 183 -8.36 0.75 15.89
N TYR A 184 -8.71 1.42 14.79
CA TYR A 184 -10.07 1.96 14.61
C TYR A 184 -11.08 0.86 14.33
N THR A 185 -10.71 -0.17 13.57
CA THR A 185 -11.57 -1.35 13.37
C THR A 185 -11.85 -2.07 14.68
N LYS A 186 -10.83 -2.35 15.49
CA LYS A 186 -11.01 -3.01 16.78
C LYS A 186 -11.83 -2.17 17.76
N ARG A 187 -11.68 -0.84 17.76
CA ARG A 187 -12.53 0.07 18.54
C ARG A 187 -13.97 0.02 18.07
N TYR A 188 -14.20 0.07 16.76
CA TYR A 188 -15.52 0.01 16.17
C TYR A 188 -16.27 -1.27 16.58
N PHE A 189 -15.66 -2.45 16.39
CA PHE A 189 -16.32 -3.70 16.77
C PHE A 189 -16.47 -3.89 18.28
N LYS A 190 -15.56 -3.35 19.09
CA LYS A 190 -15.75 -3.31 20.55
C LYS A 190 -16.96 -2.47 20.93
N GLU A 191 -17.10 -1.28 20.36
CA GLU A 191 -18.20 -0.37 20.66
C GLU A 191 -19.54 -0.94 20.18
N LYS A 192 -19.60 -1.36 18.91
CA LYS A 192 -20.88 -1.73 18.26
C LYS A 192 -21.33 -3.16 18.51
N PHE A 193 -20.38 -4.09 18.70
CA PHE A 193 -20.66 -5.52 18.85
C PHE A 193 -20.23 -6.09 20.21
N GLY A 194 -19.56 -5.30 21.07
CA GLY A 194 -19.09 -5.76 22.39
C GLY A 194 -17.92 -6.74 22.32
N PHE A 195 -17.19 -6.78 21.19
CA PHE A 195 -16.07 -7.70 21.02
C PHE A 195 -14.91 -7.36 21.96
N SER A 196 -14.20 -8.39 22.44
CA SER A 196 -12.85 -8.19 22.96
C SER A 196 -11.91 -7.81 21.80
N TYR A 197 -10.83 -7.09 22.10
CA TYR A 197 -9.89 -6.68 21.06
C TYR A 197 -9.22 -7.86 20.35
N ASP A 198 -9.14 -9.03 20.97
CA ASP A 198 -8.52 -10.24 20.40
C ASP A 198 -9.55 -11.21 19.77
N LYS A 199 -10.81 -10.79 19.62
CA LYS A 199 -11.88 -11.65 19.11
C LYS A 199 -11.64 -12.11 17.67
N VAL A 200 -11.21 -11.20 16.80
CA VAL A 200 -10.95 -11.49 15.37
C VAL A 200 -9.45 -11.73 15.18
N LYS A 201 -9.09 -12.96 14.80
CA LYS A 201 -7.69 -13.42 14.72
C LYS A 201 -7.10 -13.42 13.31
N ILE A 202 -7.90 -13.10 12.31
CA ILE A 202 -7.54 -13.14 10.89
C ILE A 202 -7.46 -11.74 10.32
N ASP A 203 -6.46 -11.47 9.49
CA ASP A 203 -6.47 -10.37 8.53
C ASP A 203 -6.79 -10.95 7.14
N TRP A 204 -7.82 -10.38 6.49
CA TRP A 204 -8.49 -10.94 5.31
C TRP A 204 -8.34 -9.99 4.13
N GLU A 205 -7.48 -10.37 3.19
CA GLU A 205 -7.00 -9.51 2.10
C GLU A 205 -6.98 -10.25 0.76
N PRO A 206 -8.14 -10.69 0.24
CA PRO A 206 -8.24 -11.48 -0.98
C PRO A 206 -7.56 -10.78 -2.16
N ASP A 207 -7.81 -9.48 -2.33
CA ASP A 207 -7.45 -8.76 -3.56
C ASP A 207 -6.33 -7.73 -3.41
N THR A 208 -5.57 -7.77 -2.31
CA THR A 208 -4.43 -6.87 -2.11
C THR A 208 -3.26 -7.20 -3.05
N PHE A 209 -2.63 -6.18 -3.65
CA PHE A 209 -1.60 -6.30 -4.71
C PHE A 209 -0.17 -6.57 -4.22
N GLY A 210 -0.05 -7.39 -3.18
CA GLY A 210 1.21 -7.82 -2.58
C GLY A 210 1.42 -7.33 -1.15
N HIS A 211 2.35 -7.97 -0.45
CA HIS A 211 2.40 -7.88 1.01
C HIS A 211 3.83 -7.74 1.56
N HIS A 212 4.10 -6.62 2.25
CA HIS A 212 5.43 -6.29 2.74
C HIS A 212 5.90 -7.22 3.88
N TRP A 213 7.21 -7.45 3.94
CA TRP A 213 7.83 -8.44 4.84
C TRP A 213 7.60 -8.22 6.35
N MET A 214 7.31 -6.97 6.77
CA MET A 214 7.09 -6.65 8.18
C MET A 214 5.64 -6.86 8.65
N HIS A 215 4.70 -7.16 7.75
CA HIS A 215 3.28 -7.29 8.10
C HIS A 215 3.01 -8.31 9.21
N PRO A 216 3.65 -9.50 9.26
CA PRO A 216 3.47 -10.45 10.35
C PRO A 216 3.76 -9.84 11.74
N GLN A 217 4.74 -8.95 11.86
CA GLN A 217 5.04 -8.25 13.11
C GLN A 217 3.89 -7.32 13.53
N ILE A 218 3.36 -6.53 12.58
CA ILE A 218 2.25 -5.60 12.83
C ILE A 218 1.04 -6.38 13.33
N LEU A 219 0.66 -7.45 12.60
CA LEU A 219 -0.47 -8.32 12.94
C LEU A 219 -0.28 -8.96 14.32
N ARG A 220 0.88 -9.55 14.60
CA ARG A 220 1.14 -10.25 15.86
C ARG A 220 1.14 -9.33 17.06
N LYS A 221 1.66 -8.10 16.95
CA LYS A 221 1.58 -7.09 18.02
C LYS A 221 0.15 -6.66 18.32
N ALA A 222 -0.76 -6.81 17.35
CA ALA A 222 -2.18 -6.57 17.53
C ALA A 222 -2.98 -7.82 17.92
N GLY A 223 -2.35 -8.98 18.19
CA GLY A 223 -3.06 -10.21 18.54
C GLY A 223 -3.70 -10.95 17.36
N ILE A 224 -3.38 -10.57 16.13
CA ILE A 224 -3.85 -11.22 14.90
C ILE A 224 -2.84 -12.31 14.54
N THR A 225 -3.28 -13.56 14.41
CA THR A 225 -2.40 -14.74 14.26
C THR A 225 -2.56 -15.46 12.93
N ARG A 226 -3.55 -15.06 12.12
CA ARG A 226 -3.93 -15.72 10.87
C ARG A 226 -3.97 -14.70 9.74
N TYR A 227 -3.66 -15.16 8.54
CA TYR A 227 -3.62 -14.33 7.35
C TYR A 227 -4.28 -15.06 6.18
N TYR A 228 -5.12 -14.36 5.43
CA TYR A 228 -5.76 -14.88 4.22
C TYR A 228 -5.56 -13.89 3.08
N PHE A 229 -5.11 -14.39 1.94
CA PHE A 229 -4.87 -13.60 0.73
C PHE A 229 -5.07 -14.45 -0.52
N CYS A 230 -5.36 -13.86 -1.68
CA CYS A 230 -5.48 -14.59 -2.95
C CYS A 230 -4.47 -14.16 -4.01
N ARG A 231 -3.99 -12.91 -3.94
CA ARG A 231 -2.95 -12.40 -4.82
C ARG A 231 -1.60 -12.39 -4.12
N ALA A 232 -0.56 -12.58 -4.93
CA ALA A 232 0.83 -12.61 -4.50
C ALA A 232 1.18 -13.76 -3.53
N GLY A 233 1.80 -14.81 -4.05
CA GLY A 233 2.17 -16.00 -3.26
C GLY A 233 3.60 -16.45 -3.46
N ARG A 234 4.02 -17.42 -2.62
CA ARG A 234 5.34 -18.09 -2.72
C ARG A 234 5.24 -19.58 -3.05
N GLY A 235 4.03 -20.09 -3.32
CA GLY A 235 3.79 -21.47 -3.75
C GLY A 235 3.03 -22.35 -2.75
N PRO A 236 3.44 -22.43 -1.46
CA PRO A 236 2.70 -23.24 -0.49
C PRO A 236 1.28 -22.70 -0.23
N ARG A 237 0.30 -23.61 -0.20
CA ARG A 237 -1.11 -23.28 0.09
C ARG A 237 -1.33 -22.77 1.51
N ILE A 238 -0.62 -23.37 2.47
CA ILE A 238 -0.63 -23.00 3.89
C ILE A 238 0.79 -22.98 4.43
N PHE A 239 1.15 -21.93 5.16
CA PHE A 239 2.51 -21.74 5.66
C PHE A 239 2.57 -20.74 6.82
N TRP A 240 3.66 -20.78 7.59
CA TRP A 240 3.99 -19.71 8.53
C TRP A 240 4.67 -18.57 7.79
N TRP A 241 4.02 -17.41 7.73
CA TRP A 241 4.66 -16.20 7.21
C TRP A 241 5.37 -15.46 8.34
N SER A 242 6.69 -15.27 8.21
CA SER A 242 7.53 -14.69 9.25
C SER A 242 8.14 -13.36 8.83
N SER A 243 8.16 -12.41 9.75
CA SER A 243 8.96 -11.19 9.68
C SER A 243 10.36 -11.40 10.30
N PRO A 244 11.33 -10.50 10.04
CA PRO A 244 12.70 -10.59 10.55
C PRO A 244 12.84 -10.65 12.08
N ASP A 245 11.87 -10.10 12.82
CA ASP A 245 11.86 -10.12 14.29
C ASP A 245 11.41 -11.48 14.88
N GLY A 246 11.07 -12.44 14.02
CA GLY A 246 10.59 -13.77 14.41
C GLY A 246 9.08 -13.87 14.67
N SER A 247 8.33 -12.76 14.52
CA SER A 247 6.87 -12.79 14.54
C SER A 247 6.35 -13.60 13.36
N LYS A 248 5.35 -14.47 13.59
CA LYS A 248 4.78 -15.35 12.57
C LYS A 248 3.26 -15.34 12.58
N VAL A 249 2.63 -15.38 11.41
CA VAL A 249 1.19 -15.62 11.24
C VAL A 249 0.96 -16.84 10.35
N LEU A 250 -0.12 -17.59 10.61
CA LEU A 250 -0.49 -18.73 9.77
C LEU A 250 -1.25 -18.22 8.55
N ALA A 251 -0.66 -18.37 7.37
CA ALA A 251 -1.18 -17.80 6.13
C ALA A 251 -1.85 -18.87 5.26
N TRP A 252 -2.96 -18.50 4.62
CA TRP A 252 -3.65 -19.27 3.58
C TRP A 252 -3.60 -18.49 2.26
N ASP A 253 -2.98 -19.10 1.24
CA ASP A 253 -2.86 -18.58 -0.12
C ASP A 253 -4.02 -19.10 -0.97
N ASP A 254 -5.02 -18.28 -1.28
CA ASP A 254 -6.21 -18.70 -2.01
C ASP A 254 -6.06 -18.73 -3.55
N SER A 255 -4.87 -18.42 -4.08
CA SER A 255 -4.62 -18.24 -5.54
C SER A 255 -5.02 -19.42 -6.44
N LYS A 256 -5.12 -20.64 -5.90
CA LYS A 256 -5.45 -21.85 -6.67
C LYS A 256 -6.94 -21.97 -7.05
N LEU A 257 -7.85 -21.67 -6.13
CA LEU A 257 -9.30 -21.83 -6.34
C LEU A 257 -10.05 -20.52 -6.52
N TRP A 258 -9.45 -19.42 -6.07
CA TRP A 258 -9.99 -18.07 -6.17
C TRP A 258 -11.21 -17.81 -5.27
N TYR A 259 -11.22 -16.65 -4.61
CA TYR A 259 -12.20 -16.27 -3.60
C TYR A 259 -13.62 -15.98 -4.16
N LEU A 260 -13.75 -15.89 -5.48
CA LEU A 260 -15.01 -15.63 -6.22
C LEU A 260 -15.53 -16.86 -6.97
N GLY A 261 -15.00 -18.05 -6.66
CA GLY A 261 -15.41 -19.27 -7.33
C GLY A 261 -16.86 -19.66 -6.99
N PRO A 262 -17.66 -20.15 -7.95
CA PRO A 262 -18.86 -20.90 -7.62
C PRO A 262 -18.47 -22.22 -6.96
N VAL A 263 -19.40 -22.86 -6.25
CA VAL A 263 -19.13 -24.19 -5.68
C VAL A 263 -19.04 -25.22 -6.82
N LYS A 264 -17.90 -25.91 -6.90
CA LYS A 264 -17.66 -26.98 -7.86
C LYS A 264 -17.27 -28.26 -7.13
N PRO A 265 -17.89 -29.41 -7.43
CA PRO A 265 -17.51 -30.68 -6.82
C PRO A 265 -16.07 -31.08 -7.10
N GLU A 266 -15.49 -30.66 -8.22
CA GLU A 266 -14.11 -31.00 -8.59
C GLU A 266 -13.06 -30.35 -7.66
N ASP A 267 -13.39 -29.24 -7.01
CA ASP A 267 -12.45 -28.50 -6.15
C ASP A 267 -12.07 -29.29 -4.89
N VAL A 268 -12.85 -30.31 -4.50
CA VAL A 268 -12.53 -31.12 -3.32
C VAL A 268 -11.27 -31.96 -3.48
N MET A 269 -10.79 -32.16 -4.72
CA MET A 269 -9.54 -32.87 -5.01
C MET A 269 -8.34 -32.20 -4.36
N GLU A 270 -8.42 -30.89 -4.15
CA GLU A 270 -7.37 -30.09 -3.54
C GLU A 270 -7.08 -30.48 -2.08
N ALA A 271 -8.08 -31.01 -1.38
CA ALA A 271 -7.90 -31.54 -0.04
C ALA A 271 -6.93 -32.73 -0.01
N VAL A 272 -6.91 -33.54 -1.07
CA VAL A 272 -6.00 -34.69 -1.17
C VAL A 272 -4.57 -34.24 -1.45
N GLU A 273 -4.38 -33.20 -2.28
CA GLU A 273 -3.06 -32.62 -2.51
C GLU A 273 -2.50 -31.96 -1.24
N LEU A 274 -3.33 -31.22 -0.51
CA LEU A 274 -2.93 -30.65 0.77
C LEU A 274 -2.56 -31.74 1.79
N TYR A 275 -3.31 -32.85 1.81
CA TYR A 275 -3.01 -34.00 2.65
C TYR A 275 -1.67 -34.66 2.29
N GLU A 276 -1.35 -34.84 1.01
CA GLU A 276 -0.06 -35.39 0.60
C GLU A 276 1.12 -34.53 1.10
N ASN A 277 0.95 -33.22 1.12
CA ASN A 277 1.99 -32.28 1.53
C ASN A 277 2.09 -32.05 3.05
N THR A 278 0.99 -32.21 3.79
CA THR A 278 0.91 -31.78 5.21
C THR A 278 0.32 -32.84 6.15
N GLY A 279 -0.30 -33.88 5.61
CA GLY A 279 -1.11 -34.84 6.34
C GLY A 279 -2.41 -34.26 6.91
N MET A 280 -2.76 -33.00 6.61
CA MET A 280 -4.02 -32.36 7.01
C MET A 280 -5.16 -32.81 6.10
N LYS A 281 -6.31 -33.13 6.67
CA LYS A 281 -7.48 -33.64 5.92
C LYS A 281 -8.61 -32.62 5.78
N ASP A 282 -8.39 -31.40 6.26
CA ASP A 282 -9.33 -30.30 6.21
C ASP A 282 -8.87 -29.30 5.14
N TYR A 283 -9.79 -28.78 4.34
CA TYR A 283 -9.47 -27.84 3.26
C TYR A 283 -10.46 -26.68 3.25
N LEU A 284 -9.96 -25.46 3.08
CA LEU A 284 -10.76 -24.23 3.02
C LEU A 284 -11.08 -23.89 1.56
N ILE A 285 -12.37 -23.71 1.27
CA ILE A 285 -12.85 -23.16 0.00
C ILE A 285 -13.66 -21.91 0.33
N VAL A 286 -13.24 -20.76 -0.21
CA VAL A 286 -14.00 -19.53 -0.17
C VAL A 286 -14.88 -19.48 -1.42
N TYR A 287 -16.15 -19.11 -1.25
CA TYR A 287 -17.11 -19.10 -2.37
C TYR A 287 -18.08 -17.92 -2.27
N GLY A 288 -18.54 -17.49 -3.44
CA GLY A 288 -19.48 -16.39 -3.60
C GLY A 288 -19.20 -15.59 -4.87
N VAL A 289 -20.16 -14.77 -5.28
CA VAL A 289 -19.94 -13.71 -6.25
C VAL A 289 -19.44 -12.47 -5.52
N GLY A 290 -18.57 -11.68 -6.16
CA GLY A 290 -17.97 -10.51 -5.54
C GLY A 290 -17.53 -9.47 -6.55
N ASP A 291 -16.51 -8.72 -6.18
CA ASP A 291 -16.09 -7.42 -6.73
C ASP A 291 -17.21 -6.38 -6.54
N HIS A 292 -18.39 -6.60 -7.13
CA HIS A 292 -19.60 -5.78 -6.95
C HIS A 292 -20.65 -6.45 -6.03
N GLY A 293 -20.19 -7.16 -5.00
CA GLY A 293 -21.07 -7.89 -4.07
C GLY A 293 -21.78 -9.12 -4.68
N GLY A 294 -23.00 -9.41 -4.23
CA GLY A 294 -23.78 -10.60 -4.64
C GLY A 294 -23.65 -11.77 -3.66
N GLY A 295 -22.42 -12.17 -3.32
CA GLY A 295 -22.14 -13.20 -2.31
C GLY A 295 -22.54 -14.63 -2.71
N PRO A 296 -22.64 -15.55 -1.73
CA PRO A 296 -23.08 -16.93 -1.95
C PRO A 296 -24.46 -17.04 -2.61
N THR A 297 -24.63 -17.98 -3.55
CA THR A 297 -25.91 -18.15 -4.25
C THR A 297 -26.74 -19.32 -3.70
N ARG A 298 -28.06 -19.29 -3.95
CA ARG A 298 -28.96 -20.42 -3.64
C ARG A 298 -28.50 -21.72 -4.29
N ARG A 299 -28.02 -21.66 -5.54
CA ARG A 299 -27.49 -22.80 -6.28
C ARG A 299 -26.31 -23.44 -5.53
N ASP A 300 -25.36 -22.63 -5.07
CA ASP A 300 -24.19 -23.11 -4.34
C ASP A 300 -24.61 -23.80 -3.03
N LEU A 301 -25.54 -23.19 -2.28
CA LEU A 301 -26.03 -23.75 -1.03
C LEU A 301 -26.80 -25.06 -1.22
N GLN A 302 -27.60 -25.17 -2.29
CA GLN A 302 -28.28 -26.42 -2.65
C GLN A 302 -27.27 -27.52 -2.96
N LEU A 303 -26.24 -27.21 -3.76
CA LEU A 303 -25.19 -28.16 -4.10
C LEU A 303 -24.39 -28.59 -2.86
N ILE A 304 -24.05 -27.67 -1.95
CA ILE A 304 -23.41 -28.02 -0.68
C ILE A 304 -24.29 -28.97 0.13
N GLN A 305 -25.61 -28.72 0.24
CA GLN A 305 -26.52 -29.60 0.95
C GLN A 305 -26.64 -30.98 0.30
N GLU A 306 -26.57 -31.04 -1.03
CA GLU A 306 -26.58 -32.31 -1.75
C GLU A 306 -25.30 -33.11 -1.52
N MET A 307 -24.13 -32.47 -1.69
CA MET A 307 -22.81 -33.10 -1.52
C MET A 307 -22.57 -33.67 -0.12
N LYS A 308 -23.27 -33.16 0.92
CA LYS A 308 -23.21 -33.74 2.28
C LYS A 308 -23.55 -35.23 2.28
N ASN A 309 -24.47 -35.64 1.40
CA ASN A 309 -25.04 -36.98 1.39
C ASN A 309 -24.33 -37.93 0.41
N TRP A 310 -23.30 -37.48 -0.33
CA TRP A 310 -22.58 -38.31 -1.30
C TRP A 310 -21.63 -39.27 -0.56
N PRO A 311 -21.82 -40.59 -0.60
CA PRO A 311 -21.07 -41.54 0.23
C PRO A 311 -19.57 -41.58 -0.10
N ILE A 312 -19.18 -41.40 -1.38
CA ILE A 312 -17.79 -41.54 -1.82
C ILE A 312 -17.15 -40.14 -2.01
N PHE A 313 -17.38 -39.27 -1.04
CA PHE A 313 -17.00 -37.86 -1.09
C PHE A 313 -16.64 -37.35 0.32
N PRO A 314 -15.81 -36.29 0.47
CA PRO A 314 -15.49 -35.77 1.78
C PRO A 314 -16.73 -35.27 2.54
N LYS A 315 -16.58 -35.05 3.84
CA LYS A 315 -17.57 -34.28 4.60
C LYS A 315 -17.53 -32.84 4.08
N VAL A 316 -18.67 -32.26 3.76
CA VAL A 316 -18.75 -30.85 3.35
C VAL A 316 -19.61 -30.08 4.34
N LYS A 317 -19.21 -28.86 4.68
CA LYS A 317 -20.00 -28.00 5.57
C LYS A 317 -19.73 -26.51 5.34
N CYS A 318 -20.78 -25.71 5.49
CA CYS A 318 -20.63 -24.27 5.66
C CYS A 318 -19.93 -24.00 6.99
N SER A 319 -18.78 -23.33 6.94
CA SER A 319 -17.92 -23.08 8.08
C SER A 319 -17.59 -21.60 8.19
N THR A 320 -16.92 -21.26 9.28
CA THR A 320 -16.20 -20.00 9.42
C THR A 320 -14.70 -20.22 9.24
N THR A 321 -13.97 -19.14 8.99
CA THR A 321 -12.51 -19.15 8.88
C THR A 321 -11.87 -19.52 10.22
N ASP A 322 -12.45 -19.05 11.32
CA ASP A 322 -12.00 -19.41 12.67
C ASP A 322 -12.04 -20.93 12.91
N GLU A 323 -13.09 -21.61 12.46
CA GLU A 323 -13.21 -23.07 12.57
C GLU A 323 -12.10 -23.80 11.79
N PHE A 324 -11.81 -23.37 10.57
CA PHE A 324 -10.76 -23.96 9.73
C PHE A 324 -9.37 -23.74 10.33
N PHE A 325 -9.00 -22.48 10.60
CA PHE A 325 -7.66 -22.16 11.08
C PHE A 325 -7.37 -22.77 12.45
N SER A 326 -8.38 -22.89 13.33
CA SER A 326 -8.22 -23.56 14.63
C SER A 326 -7.89 -25.07 14.50
N ILE A 327 -8.26 -25.70 13.39
CA ILE A 327 -7.84 -27.06 13.06
C ILE A 327 -6.42 -27.03 12.47
N ALA A 328 -6.18 -26.16 11.51
CA ALA A 328 -4.90 -26.05 10.82
C ALA A 328 -3.73 -25.74 11.78
N GLU A 329 -3.94 -24.91 12.80
CA GLU A 329 -2.94 -24.59 13.83
C GLU A 329 -2.37 -25.85 14.53
N LYS A 330 -3.14 -26.95 14.62
CA LYS A 330 -2.69 -28.23 15.21
C LYS A 330 -1.69 -28.98 14.33
N TYR A 331 -1.63 -28.66 13.05
CA TYR A 331 -0.68 -29.21 12.07
C TYR A 331 0.51 -28.27 11.83
N GLY A 332 0.59 -27.16 12.57
CA GLY A 332 1.55 -26.07 12.35
C GLY A 332 3.02 -26.50 12.22
N ASP A 333 3.44 -27.55 12.94
CA ASP A 333 4.80 -28.08 12.89
C ASP A 333 5.18 -28.70 11.54
N ARG A 334 4.20 -29.01 10.70
CA ARG A 334 4.37 -29.62 9.37
C ARG A 334 4.39 -28.59 8.25
N PHE A 335 4.04 -27.33 8.54
CA PHE A 335 3.93 -26.31 7.51
C PHE A 335 5.27 -25.62 7.26
N PRO A 336 5.58 -25.28 6.00
CA PRO A 336 6.79 -24.54 5.68
C PRO A 336 6.73 -23.13 6.27
N VAL A 337 7.90 -22.49 6.35
CA VAL A 337 8.02 -21.09 6.78
C VAL A 337 8.46 -20.25 5.58
N VAL A 338 7.73 -19.18 5.29
CA VAL A 338 8.12 -18.16 4.32
C VAL A 338 8.69 -16.96 5.09
N ASN A 339 9.98 -16.70 4.91
CA ASN A 339 10.73 -15.62 5.58
C ASN A 339 11.09 -14.52 4.58
N ASP A 340 10.10 -13.98 3.86
CA ASP A 340 10.29 -12.95 2.84
C ASP A 340 8.99 -12.14 2.66
N GLU A 341 9.02 -11.07 1.86
CA GLU A 341 7.80 -10.43 1.37
C GLU A 341 6.99 -11.39 0.47
N LEU A 342 5.67 -11.25 0.48
CA LEU A 342 4.80 -11.97 -0.44
C LEU A 342 4.60 -11.10 -1.68
N ASN A 343 5.56 -11.24 -2.62
CA ASN A 343 5.65 -10.68 -3.98
C ASN A 343 4.66 -9.53 -4.31
N PHE A 344 5.14 -8.36 -4.67
CA PHE A 344 4.25 -7.33 -5.24
C PHE A 344 3.82 -7.68 -6.68
N VAL A 345 2.59 -7.31 -7.07
CA VAL A 345 2.03 -7.49 -8.42
C VAL A 345 1.46 -6.15 -8.92
N PHE A 346 1.11 -6.05 -10.21
CA PHE A 346 0.54 -4.85 -10.82
C PHE A 346 1.43 -3.62 -10.62
N ARG A 347 2.57 -3.58 -11.31
CA ARG A 347 3.61 -2.58 -11.06
C ARG A 347 3.21 -1.15 -11.40
N GLY A 348 2.26 -0.97 -12.32
CA GLY A 348 1.69 0.33 -12.68
C GLY A 348 0.98 1.01 -11.51
N CYS A 349 0.47 0.22 -10.56
CA CYS A 349 -0.20 0.71 -9.36
C CYS A 349 0.71 1.52 -8.42
N TYR A 350 2.04 1.42 -8.53
CA TYR A 350 2.95 2.21 -7.70
C TYR A 350 3.14 3.65 -8.21
N THR A 351 2.75 3.90 -9.47
CA THR A 351 2.96 5.18 -10.16
C THR A 351 1.66 5.84 -10.66
N SER A 352 0.65 5.05 -11.06
CA SER A 352 -0.67 5.53 -11.50
C SER A 352 -1.31 6.49 -10.47
N GLN A 353 -2.11 7.45 -10.91
CA GLN A 353 -2.83 8.41 -10.04
C GLN A 353 -1.95 9.05 -8.95
N SER A 354 -0.92 9.79 -9.39
CA SER A 354 0.05 10.43 -8.49
C SER A 354 -0.58 11.40 -7.47
N ASN A 355 -1.71 12.01 -7.79
CA ASN A 355 -2.47 12.89 -6.89
C ASN A 355 -3.04 12.15 -5.67
N ILE A 356 -3.46 10.89 -5.81
CA ILE A 356 -3.95 10.05 -4.71
C ILE A 356 -2.80 9.63 -3.80
N LYS A 357 -1.67 9.24 -4.39
CA LYS A 357 -0.43 8.90 -3.67
C LYS A 357 0.13 10.08 -2.87
N GLU A 358 0.10 11.27 -3.45
CA GLU A 358 0.45 12.52 -2.77
C GLU A 358 -0.53 12.83 -1.62
N ALA A 359 -1.84 12.71 -1.86
CA ALA A 359 -2.86 12.92 -0.83
C ALA A 359 -2.65 11.98 0.36
N ASN A 360 -2.41 10.69 0.10
CA ASN A 360 -2.10 9.69 1.13
C ASN A 360 -0.90 10.11 1.98
N ARG A 361 0.25 10.33 1.35
CA ARG A 361 1.50 10.64 2.07
C ARG A 361 1.41 11.95 2.87
N LYS A 362 0.73 12.95 2.33
CA LYS A 362 0.51 14.22 3.04
C LYS A 362 -0.44 14.05 4.22
N ALA A 363 -1.50 13.26 4.09
CA ALA A 363 -2.42 12.98 5.18
C ALA A 363 -1.72 12.22 6.32
N GLU A 364 -0.99 11.15 6.01
CA GLU A 364 -0.24 10.36 7.00
C GLU A 364 0.73 11.22 7.81
N ASN A 365 1.55 12.02 7.12
CA ASN A 365 2.51 12.91 7.76
C ASN A 365 1.82 14.00 8.59
N LEU A 366 0.73 14.58 8.08
CA LEU A 366 -0.01 15.63 8.77
C LEU A 366 -0.68 15.11 10.04
N LEU A 367 -1.42 14.00 9.95
CA LEU A 367 -2.18 13.44 11.07
C LEU A 367 -1.26 12.94 12.17
N THR A 368 -0.14 12.29 11.82
CA THR A 368 0.88 11.88 12.78
C THR A 368 1.48 13.10 13.50
N SER A 369 1.85 14.14 12.74
CA SER A 369 2.41 15.38 13.33
C SER A 369 1.39 16.10 14.21
N ALA A 370 0.13 16.17 13.78
CA ALA A 370 -0.95 16.80 14.52
C ALA A 370 -1.23 16.07 15.84
N GLU A 371 -1.16 14.74 15.85
CA GLU A 371 -1.33 13.94 17.07
C GLU A 371 -0.19 14.17 18.07
N VAL A 372 1.07 14.17 17.61
CA VAL A 372 2.23 14.49 18.47
C VAL A 372 2.06 15.87 19.10
N LEU A 373 1.71 16.87 18.28
CA LEU A 373 1.48 18.24 18.76
C LEU A 373 0.32 18.33 19.75
N ALA A 374 -0.78 17.62 19.51
CA ALA A 374 -1.92 17.58 20.43
C ALA A 374 -1.52 17.00 21.80
N LEU A 375 -0.73 15.93 21.81
CA LEU A 375 -0.22 15.32 23.04
C LEU A 375 0.72 16.26 23.80
N LEU A 376 1.62 16.95 23.10
CA LEU A 376 2.52 17.95 23.69
C LEU A 376 1.76 19.16 24.23
N SER A 377 0.80 19.69 23.46
CA SER A 377 -0.10 20.77 23.90
C SER A 377 -0.80 20.39 25.19
N LYS A 378 -1.39 19.19 25.28
CA LYS A 378 -2.04 18.71 26.50
C LYS A 378 -1.05 18.61 27.65
N LYS A 379 0.16 18.11 27.40
CA LYS A 379 1.18 17.91 28.44
C LYS A 379 1.72 19.23 29.00
N LEU A 380 1.95 20.22 28.14
CA LEU A 380 2.56 21.51 28.50
C LEU A 380 1.54 22.51 29.03
N THR A 381 0.33 22.54 28.46
CA THR A 381 -0.64 23.62 28.67
C THR A 381 -1.95 23.14 29.29
N GLY A 382 -2.14 21.83 29.42
CA GLY A 382 -3.42 21.22 29.78
C GLY A 382 -4.48 21.21 28.66
N LYS A 383 -4.24 21.89 27.53
CA LYS A 383 -5.19 22.01 26.42
C LYS A 383 -5.03 20.86 25.43
N MET A 384 -6.08 20.06 25.27
CA MET A 384 -6.16 19.00 24.25
C MET A 384 -7.13 19.45 23.15
N PRO A 385 -6.71 19.47 21.87
CA PRO A 385 -7.63 19.65 20.75
C PRO A 385 -8.70 18.54 20.68
N PRO A 386 -9.82 18.76 19.97
CA PRO A 386 -10.87 17.75 19.80
C PRO A 386 -10.30 16.45 19.20
N LYS A 387 -10.43 15.34 19.92
CA LYS A 387 -9.87 14.04 19.52
C LYS A 387 -10.65 13.43 18.35
N GLU A 388 -11.93 13.74 18.26
CA GLU A 388 -12.86 13.25 17.25
C GLU A 388 -12.41 13.69 15.85
N LEU A 389 -11.80 14.89 15.74
CA LEU A 389 -11.22 15.36 14.48
C LEU A 389 -10.02 14.51 14.03
N LEU A 390 -9.20 14.00 14.96
CA LEU A 390 -8.09 13.10 14.61
C LEU A 390 -8.64 11.77 14.10
N GLU A 391 -9.66 11.25 14.78
CA GLU A 391 -10.31 9.99 14.40
C GLU A 391 -10.97 10.09 13.04
N GLU A 392 -11.73 11.15 12.78
CA GLU A 392 -12.31 11.43 11.46
C GLU A 392 -11.23 11.54 10.38
N GLY A 393 -10.17 12.31 10.64
CA GLY A 393 -9.09 12.49 9.67
C GLY A 393 -8.38 11.18 9.33
N TRP A 394 -8.15 10.33 10.33
CA TRP A 394 -7.63 8.99 10.11
C TRP A 394 -8.62 8.11 9.34
N ILE A 395 -9.88 8.00 9.75
CA ILE A 395 -10.88 7.18 9.04
C ILE A 395 -10.99 7.56 7.56
N ASN A 396 -11.01 8.86 7.24
CA ASN A 396 -11.02 9.35 5.87
C ASN A 396 -9.75 8.96 5.10
N THR A 397 -8.59 9.00 5.76
CA THR A 397 -7.30 8.57 5.15
C THR A 397 -7.29 7.07 4.89
N LEU A 398 -7.73 6.27 5.87
CA LEU A 398 -7.77 4.81 5.81
C LEU A 398 -8.75 4.31 4.75
N PHE A 399 -9.89 4.98 4.55
CA PHE A 399 -10.80 4.62 3.46
C PHE A 399 -10.12 4.74 2.09
N ASN A 400 -9.33 5.80 1.89
CA ASN A 400 -8.60 6.02 0.64
C ASN A 400 -7.47 5.01 0.38
N GLN A 401 -7.14 4.16 1.37
CA GLN A 401 -6.10 3.13 1.25
C GLN A 401 -6.65 1.77 0.77
N PHE A 402 -7.91 1.72 0.35
CA PHE A 402 -8.48 0.56 -0.33
C PHE A 402 -7.62 0.17 -1.56
N HIS A 403 -7.50 -1.13 -1.81
CA HIS A 403 -6.57 -1.68 -2.81
C HIS A 403 -6.87 -1.26 -4.27
N ASP A 404 -8.03 -0.68 -4.60
CA ASP A 404 -8.23 -0.03 -5.91
C ASP A 404 -8.12 1.49 -5.91
N ILE A 405 -8.27 2.12 -4.74
CA ILE A 405 -8.24 3.58 -4.63
C ILE A 405 -6.78 4.07 -4.61
N LEU A 406 -5.97 3.58 -3.67
CA LEU A 406 -4.59 4.05 -3.49
C LEU A 406 -3.65 3.62 -4.63
N PRO A 407 -3.73 2.35 -5.09
CA PRO A 407 -3.11 1.90 -6.33
C PRO A 407 -3.48 2.72 -7.57
N GLY A 408 -4.69 3.26 -7.64
CA GLY A 408 -5.10 4.10 -8.76
C GLY A 408 -5.62 3.29 -9.95
N SER A 409 -6.50 2.34 -9.67
CA SER A 409 -7.09 1.37 -10.61
C SER A 409 -8.61 1.51 -10.80
N GLY A 410 -9.25 2.53 -10.22
CA GLY A 410 -10.66 2.87 -10.42
C GLY A 410 -10.94 3.89 -11.53
N ILE A 411 -12.24 4.18 -11.72
CA ILE A 411 -12.76 5.22 -12.61
C ILE A 411 -12.55 6.63 -12.02
N PRO A 412 -12.69 7.73 -12.80
CA PRO A 412 -12.48 9.10 -12.30
C PRO A 412 -13.29 9.45 -11.04
N GLU A 413 -14.50 8.93 -10.90
CA GLU A 413 -15.41 9.15 -9.78
C GLU A 413 -14.81 8.67 -8.45
N THR A 414 -14.09 7.53 -8.47
CA THR A 414 -13.31 7.00 -7.34
C THR A 414 -12.36 8.06 -6.80
N TYR A 415 -11.59 8.70 -7.68
CA TYR A 415 -10.59 9.68 -7.27
C TYR A 415 -11.21 11.01 -6.84
N ARG A 416 -12.32 11.43 -7.44
CA ARG A 416 -13.04 12.63 -6.98
C ARG A 416 -13.54 12.46 -5.55
N TYR A 417 -14.11 11.30 -5.22
CA TYR A 417 -14.55 10.99 -3.87
C TYR A 417 -13.37 10.94 -2.88
N ALA A 418 -12.31 10.22 -3.24
CA ALA A 418 -11.12 10.10 -2.40
C ALA A 418 -10.44 11.46 -2.13
N GLN A 419 -10.38 12.34 -3.12
CA GLN A 419 -9.86 13.71 -2.94
C GLN A 419 -10.75 14.53 -1.99
N GLY A 420 -12.07 14.35 -2.02
CA GLY A 420 -13.00 14.95 -1.05
C GLY A 420 -12.70 14.51 0.38
N LEU A 421 -12.51 13.20 0.61
CA LEU A 421 -12.12 12.67 1.92
C LEU A 421 -10.76 13.20 2.38
N TYR A 422 -9.81 13.34 1.47
CA TYR A 422 -8.51 13.95 1.78
C TYR A 422 -8.64 15.42 2.21
N GLN A 423 -9.52 16.22 1.59
CA GLN A 423 -9.74 17.60 2.04
C GLN A 423 -10.26 17.64 3.48
N ASN A 424 -11.17 16.74 3.86
CA ASN A 424 -11.67 16.64 5.23
C ASN A 424 -10.55 16.23 6.20
N ALA A 425 -9.76 15.19 5.86
CA ALA A 425 -8.61 14.77 6.67
C ALA A 425 -7.58 15.91 6.85
N LYS A 426 -7.32 16.66 5.78
CA LYS A 426 -6.42 17.81 5.80
C LYS A 426 -6.97 18.95 6.66
N ALA A 427 -8.26 19.24 6.61
CA ALA A 427 -8.90 20.27 7.44
C ALA A 427 -8.79 19.90 8.93
N SER A 428 -9.18 18.68 9.29
CA SER A 428 -9.10 18.18 10.67
C SER A 428 -7.67 18.20 11.21
N GLY A 429 -6.71 17.62 10.47
CA GLY A 429 -5.31 17.60 10.89
C GLY A 429 -4.69 18.98 11.02
N ASN A 430 -4.98 19.92 10.11
CA ASN A 430 -4.48 21.29 10.23
C ASN A 430 -5.09 22.05 11.40
N MET A 431 -6.38 21.87 11.68
CA MET A 431 -7.01 22.54 12.82
C MET A 431 -6.42 22.03 14.15
N ILE A 432 -6.21 20.73 14.29
CA ILE A 432 -5.58 20.15 15.48
C ILE A 432 -4.15 20.67 15.65
N LYS A 433 -3.36 20.69 14.56
CA LYS A 433 -2.02 21.26 14.54
C LYS A 433 -2.03 22.74 14.96
N GLU A 434 -2.93 23.54 14.39
CA GLU A 434 -3.05 24.97 14.66
C GLU A 434 -3.41 25.26 16.12
N LEU A 435 -4.43 24.58 16.66
CA LEU A 435 -4.84 24.71 18.06
C LEU A 435 -3.72 24.30 19.02
N SER A 436 -3.00 23.23 18.68
CA SER A 436 -1.88 22.73 19.48
C SER A 436 -0.71 23.71 19.47
N LEU A 437 -0.31 24.19 18.29
CA LEU A 437 0.79 25.14 18.17
C LEU A 437 0.46 26.47 18.84
N LYS A 438 -0.76 26.99 18.70
CA LYS A 438 -1.20 28.20 19.42
C LYS A 438 -1.14 28.04 20.93
N ALA A 439 -1.57 26.88 21.44
CA ALA A 439 -1.46 26.60 22.87
C ALA A 439 0.01 26.59 23.31
N ILE A 440 0.88 25.86 22.60
CA ILE A 440 2.31 25.75 22.92
C ILE A 440 2.99 27.13 22.84
N VAL A 441 2.81 27.86 21.74
CA VAL A 441 3.40 29.18 21.52
C VAL A 441 2.95 30.19 22.57
N GLY A 442 1.70 30.09 23.06
CA GLY A 442 1.20 30.94 24.14
C GLY A 442 1.95 30.80 25.47
N GLU A 443 2.73 29.73 25.66
CA GLU A 443 3.57 29.53 26.84
C GLU A 443 5.05 29.85 26.59
N ILE A 444 5.42 30.27 25.37
CA ILE A 444 6.80 30.62 25.02
C ILE A 444 7.01 32.11 25.32
N ASP A 445 7.98 32.42 26.18
CA ASP A 445 8.43 33.78 26.36
C ASP A 445 9.10 34.28 25.07
N THR A 446 8.41 35.20 24.40
CA THR A 446 8.87 35.81 23.15
C THR A 446 9.25 37.29 23.34
N GLU A 447 9.23 37.79 24.58
CA GLU A 447 9.67 39.13 24.89
C GLU A 447 11.20 39.21 24.73
N THR A 448 11.66 40.17 23.92
CA THR A 448 13.10 40.35 23.65
C THR A 448 13.75 41.39 24.56
N GLY A 449 12.96 42.08 25.40
CA GLY A 449 13.42 43.19 26.25
C GLY A 449 14.01 44.38 25.46
N SER A 450 13.80 44.45 24.14
CA SER A 450 14.37 45.45 23.24
C SER A 450 13.37 46.54 22.88
N GLU A 451 13.84 47.78 22.68
CA GLU A 451 13.02 48.89 22.16
C GLU A 451 12.68 48.74 20.67
N VAL A 452 13.37 47.83 19.95
CA VAL A 452 13.16 47.59 18.52
C VAL A 452 12.09 46.53 18.29
N LYS A 453 11.19 46.85 17.36
CA LYS A 453 10.16 45.94 16.86
C LYS A 453 10.81 44.67 16.29
N ALA A 454 10.69 43.57 17.02
CA ALA A 454 11.15 42.24 16.62
C ALA A 454 9.96 41.30 16.35
N VAL A 455 10.07 40.44 15.35
CA VAL A 455 9.11 39.38 15.06
C VAL A 455 9.70 38.03 15.49
N PRO A 456 9.13 37.38 16.52
CA PRO A 456 9.53 36.04 16.92
C PRO A 456 9.03 35.00 15.90
N ILE A 457 9.91 34.11 15.49
CA ILE A 457 9.67 32.99 14.59
C ILE A 457 10.02 31.73 15.37
N VAL A 458 9.00 31.00 15.82
CA VAL A 458 9.17 29.73 16.53
C VAL A 458 9.20 28.59 15.53
N VAL A 459 10.34 27.89 15.44
CA VAL A 459 10.51 26.72 14.57
C VAL A 459 10.37 25.46 15.42
N PHE A 460 9.25 24.76 15.26
CA PHE A 460 8.97 23.51 15.96
C PHE A 460 9.37 22.29 15.12
N ASN A 461 9.99 21.29 15.75
CA ASN A 461 10.35 20.02 15.13
C ASN A 461 9.44 18.87 15.64
N PRO A 462 8.49 18.38 14.81
CA PRO A 462 7.58 17.31 15.20
C PRO A 462 8.20 15.91 15.13
N LEU A 463 9.50 15.78 14.82
CA LEU A 463 10.19 14.49 14.75
C LEU A 463 10.88 14.16 16.09
N PRO A 464 11.07 12.86 16.41
CA PRO A 464 11.73 12.44 17.65
C PRO A 464 13.24 12.69 17.69
N TRP A 465 13.84 13.15 16.61
CA TRP A 465 15.29 13.41 16.53
C TRP A 465 15.58 14.87 16.21
N ARG A 466 16.76 15.28 16.65
CA ARG A 466 17.35 16.60 16.39
C ARG A 466 17.63 16.78 14.89
N ARG A 467 17.33 17.95 14.33
CA ARG A 467 17.54 18.21 12.89
C ARG A 467 17.99 19.64 12.60
N THR A 468 18.75 19.77 11.52
CA THR A 468 19.06 21.04 10.85
C THR A 468 18.41 21.01 9.48
N ASP A 469 17.59 22.00 9.14
CA ASP A 469 16.92 22.04 7.84
C ASP A 469 16.53 23.46 7.41
N ILE A 470 16.16 23.61 6.15
CA ILE A 470 15.70 24.88 5.58
C ILE A 470 14.29 25.22 6.11
N VAL A 471 14.10 26.48 6.48
CA VAL A 471 12.81 27.07 6.86
C VAL A 471 12.48 28.20 5.90
N THR A 472 11.22 28.26 5.48
CA THR A 472 10.66 29.37 4.71
C THR A 472 9.37 29.80 5.39
N VAL A 473 9.29 31.08 5.79
CA VAL A 473 8.12 31.68 6.43
C VAL A 473 7.78 32.99 5.76
N ASP A 474 6.49 33.25 5.56
CA ASP A 474 6.00 34.52 5.02
C ASP A 474 5.57 35.41 6.20
N ILE A 475 6.16 36.61 6.29
CA ILE A 475 5.87 37.61 7.33
C ILE A 475 5.10 38.76 6.68
N TYR A 476 3.89 39.02 7.16
CA TYR A 476 2.95 39.96 6.53
C TYR A 476 2.90 41.28 7.28
N ASP A 477 2.97 42.40 6.54
CA ASP A 477 2.67 43.76 7.00
C ASP A 477 3.41 44.21 8.30
N MET A 478 4.58 43.62 8.60
CA MET A 478 5.38 43.95 9.79
C MET A 478 6.56 44.88 9.53
N PHE A 479 7.14 44.81 8.33
CA PHE A 479 8.34 45.55 7.94
C PHE A 479 8.11 46.29 6.63
N ASP A 480 8.51 47.56 6.60
CA ASP A 480 8.32 48.47 5.47
C ASP A 480 9.43 48.31 4.43
N GLU A 481 10.63 47.93 4.86
CA GLU A 481 11.83 47.75 4.03
C GLU A 481 12.59 46.51 4.50
N LYS A 482 13.23 45.77 3.56
CA LYS A 482 14.06 44.60 3.90
C LYS A 482 15.50 45.00 4.24
N GLU A 483 15.89 46.18 3.79
CA GLU A 483 17.17 46.80 4.04
C GLU A 483 17.35 46.92 5.56
N ASN A 484 18.49 46.44 6.07
CA ASN A 484 18.84 46.43 7.49
C ASN A 484 18.07 45.43 8.39
N LEU A 485 17.37 44.43 7.83
CA LEU A 485 16.80 43.36 8.65
C LEU A 485 17.83 42.28 9.00
N VAL A 486 17.97 41.99 10.29
CA VAL A 486 18.81 40.92 10.82
C VAL A 486 17.95 39.84 11.48
N LEU A 487 18.30 38.58 11.22
CA LEU A 487 17.73 37.42 11.91
C LEU A 487 18.71 36.97 12.98
N THR A 488 18.28 36.84 14.23
CA THR A 488 19.09 36.28 15.32
C THR A 488 18.41 35.07 15.94
N ASP A 489 19.17 34.17 16.55
CA ASP A 489 18.61 33.14 17.45
C ASP A 489 18.47 33.67 18.90
N GLU A 490 17.98 32.82 19.79
CA GLU A 490 17.86 33.10 21.24
C GLU A 490 19.18 33.50 21.91
N GLY A 491 20.32 33.06 21.38
CA GLY A 491 21.65 33.42 21.85
C GLY A 491 22.17 34.74 21.27
N LYS A 492 21.33 35.51 20.56
CA LYS A 492 21.69 36.71 19.80
C LYS A 492 22.71 36.48 18.69
N ARG A 493 22.94 35.23 18.28
CA ARG A 493 23.81 34.93 17.14
C ARG A 493 23.07 35.27 15.86
N VAL A 494 23.75 35.97 14.96
CA VAL A 494 23.20 36.34 13.65
C VAL A 494 23.12 35.11 12.75
N ILE A 495 21.93 34.88 12.18
CA ILE A 495 21.63 33.77 11.29
C ILE A 495 21.60 34.28 9.85
N PRO A 496 22.40 33.70 8.94
CA PRO A 496 22.35 34.04 7.53
C PRO A 496 20.94 33.80 6.97
N VAL A 497 20.38 34.84 6.38
CA VAL A 497 18.98 34.90 5.98
C VAL A 497 18.87 35.49 4.59
N GLN A 498 17.86 35.03 3.87
CA GLN A 498 17.57 35.47 2.52
C GLN A 498 16.11 35.86 2.41
N TYR A 499 15.86 37.02 1.81
CA TYR A 499 14.53 37.60 1.71
C TYR A 499 14.03 37.62 0.26
N LYS A 500 12.73 37.42 0.10
CA LYS A 500 12.03 37.68 -1.16
C LYS A 500 10.71 38.38 -0.88
N GLU A 501 10.56 39.58 -1.41
CA GLU A 501 9.35 40.36 -1.26
C GLU A 501 8.31 39.92 -2.28
N TYR A 502 7.06 39.85 -1.82
CA TYR A 502 5.88 39.62 -2.64
C TYR A 502 4.83 40.65 -2.25
N SER A 503 4.20 41.24 -3.26
CA SER A 503 3.07 42.14 -3.06
C SER A 503 2.03 41.81 -4.11
N PHE A 504 0.92 41.21 -3.67
CA PHE A 504 -0.26 41.02 -4.52
C PHE A 504 -1.52 41.56 -3.84
N PHE A 505 -1.75 41.20 -2.57
CA PHE A 505 -2.80 41.79 -1.72
C PHE A 505 -2.27 42.39 -0.40
N GLN A 506 -1.23 41.78 0.18
CA GLN A 506 -0.51 42.27 1.36
C GLN A 506 0.98 42.22 1.07
N LYS A 507 1.77 43.06 1.76
CA LYS A 507 3.22 43.01 1.64
C LYS A 507 3.71 41.83 2.47
N ALA A 508 4.20 40.79 1.78
CA ALA A 508 4.76 39.61 2.41
C ALA A 508 6.28 39.59 2.19
N LEU A 509 7.03 39.50 3.28
CA LEU A 509 8.45 39.25 3.26
C LEU A 509 8.70 37.76 3.49
N ARG A 510 8.96 37.02 2.41
CA ARG A 510 9.37 35.62 2.51
C ARG A 510 10.78 35.55 3.06
N THR A 511 10.91 35.01 4.25
CA THR A 511 12.16 34.87 5.00
C THR A 511 12.61 33.43 4.94
N THR A 512 13.80 33.18 4.38
CA THR A 512 14.38 31.84 4.22
C THR A 512 15.72 31.77 4.94
N PHE A 513 15.88 30.78 5.81
CA PHE A 513 17.09 30.56 6.59
C PHE A 513 17.22 29.09 6.98
N VAL A 514 18.40 28.69 7.44
CA VAL A 514 18.63 27.35 7.98
C VAL A 514 18.35 27.36 9.48
N ALA A 515 17.36 26.57 9.89
CA ALA A 515 17.09 26.36 11.31
C ALA A 515 18.02 25.25 11.81
N GLU A 516 19.01 25.63 12.62
CA GLU A 516 20.08 24.73 13.04
C GLU A 516 19.75 24.04 14.36
N ASP A 517 19.96 22.72 14.36
CA ASP A 517 20.04 21.94 15.58
C ASP A 517 18.75 22.03 16.44
N ILE A 518 17.59 21.96 15.79
CA ILE A 518 16.29 22.00 16.48
C ILE A 518 16.08 20.67 17.22
N PRO A 519 15.84 20.67 18.55
CA PRO A 519 15.63 19.44 19.33
C PRO A 519 14.45 18.61 18.80
N GLY A 520 14.51 17.28 18.98
CA GLY A 520 13.37 16.42 18.68
C GLY A 520 12.18 16.74 19.60
N TYR A 521 10.97 16.82 19.03
CA TYR A 521 9.75 17.28 19.71
C TYR A 521 9.87 18.63 20.44
N GLY A 522 10.85 19.44 20.06
CA GLY A 522 11.13 20.74 20.65
C GLY A 522 11.09 21.86 19.61
N TYR A 523 11.50 23.05 20.04
CA TYR A 523 11.57 24.23 19.18
C TYR A 523 12.86 25.03 19.43
N LYS A 524 13.11 25.99 18.55
CA LYS A 524 13.95 27.17 18.84
C LYS A 524 13.24 28.42 18.32
N THR A 525 13.48 29.53 18.97
CA THR A 525 12.98 30.84 18.55
C THR A 525 14.06 31.61 17.80
N TYR A 526 13.61 32.32 16.76
CA TYR A 526 14.43 33.24 15.99
C TYR A 526 13.74 34.61 15.99
N TYR A 527 14.51 35.68 15.91
CA TYR A 527 13.99 37.05 15.99
C TYR A 527 14.43 37.82 14.76
N LEU A 528 13.46 38.26 13.97
CA LEU A 528 13.69 39.17 12.85
C LEU A 528 13.48 40.60 13.34
N LYS A 529 14.50 41.47 13.23
CA LYS A 529 14.45 42.86 13.69
C LYS A 529 15.23 43.79 12.76
N TYR A 530 15.01 45.10 12.86
CA TYR A 530 15.92 46.09 12.27
C TYR A 530 17.27 46.06 13.00
N SER A 531 18.35 46.24 12.26
CA SER A 531 19.71 46.36 12.78
C SER A 531 19.89 47.71 13.49
N GLU A 532 20.36 47.69 14.75
CA GLU A 532 20.61 48.88 15.57
C GLU A 532 22.04 49.45 15.40
N GLY A 533 22.62 49.31 14.20
CA GLY A 533 24.01 49.72 13.97
C GLY A 533 25.06 48.87 14.69
N GLU A 534 24.67 47.71 15.23
CA GLU A 534 25.59 46.67 15.70
C GLU A 534 26.49 46.25 14.52
N GLU A 535 27.82 46.25 14.71
CA GLU A 535 28.74 45.62 13.75
C GLU A 535 28.33 44.14 13.64
N VAL A 536 27.61 43.83 12.56
CA VAL A 536 27.20 42.47 12.21
C VAL A 536 28.46 41.71 11.84
N THR A 537 29.17 41.22 12.84
CA THR A 537 30.23 40.23 12.66
C THR A 537 29.54 38.90 12.41
N SER A 538 29.13 38.66 11.16
CA SER A 538 28.95 37.29 10.74
C SER A 538 30.35 36.66 10.74
N GLU A 539 30.56 35.62 11.56
CA GLU A 539 31.72 34.72 11.39
C GLU A 539 31.75 34.08 9.98
N VAL A 540 30.64 34.22 9.26
CA VAL A 540 30.42 33.69 7.93
C VAL A 540 30.31 34.85 6.96
N LYS A 541 31.37 35.14 6.20
CA LYS A 541 31.27 36.09 5.08
C LYS A 541 30.38 35.48 4.01
N VAL A 542 29.56 36.29 3.33
CA VAL A 542 28.79 35.87 2.14
C VAL A 542 29.69 35.17 1.11
N GLU A 543 30.95 35.61 1.04
CA GLU A 543 32.04 35.10 0.20
C GLU A 543 32.58 33.71 0.63
N ASP A 544 32.41 33.34 1.90
CA ASP A 544 32.83 32.04 2.46
C ASP A 544 31.72 30.96 2.35
N MET A 545 30.48 31.37 2.02
CA MET A 545 29.31 30.48 1.84
C MET A 545 29.06 30.10 0.38
N TYR A 546 29.59 30.90 -0.56
CA TYR A 546 29.36 30.76 -1.99
C TYR A 546 30.58 31.29 -2.76
N ARG A 547 31.41 30.37 -3.27
CA ARG A 547 32.30 30.68 -4.40
C ARG A 547 31.68 30.10 -5.67
N GLY A 548 31.22 30.99 -6.55
CA GLY A 548 31.20 30.70 -7.97
C GLY A 548 29.84 30.76 -8.64
N GLN A 549 29.40 31.97 -8.97
CA GLN A 549 28.86 32.16 -10.30
C GLN A 549 30.09 32.17 -11.25
N VAL A 550 30.43 31.01 -11.81
CA VAL A 550 31.32 30.96 -12.98
C VAL A 550 30.41 30.69 -14.18
N THR A 551 29.83 31.76 -14.71
CA THR A 551 29.26 31.75 -16.07
C THR A 551 30.43 31.71 -17.04
N GLU A 552 30.92 30.52 -17.36
CA GLU A 552 31.78 30.37 -18.53
C GLU A 552 30.93 30.41 -19.80
N SER A 553 31.18 31.46 -20.59
CA SER A 553 30.81 31.67 -22.00
C SER A 553 29.45 32.30 -22.35
N ARG A 554 29.53 33.31 -23.24
CA ARG A 554 28.44 34.05 -23.88
C ARG A 554 27.78 33.28 -25.05
N VAL A 555 27.77 31.95 -25.02
CA VAL A 555 27.20 31.09 -26.07
C VAL A 555 26.27 30.04 -25.44
N ARG A 556 24.96 30.14 -25.70
CA ARG A 556 23.90 29.33 -25.06
C ARG A 556 24.11 27.80 -25.10
N ALA A 557 24.86 27.29 -26.07
CA ALA A 557 25.06 25.84 -26.27
C ALA A 557 26.25 25.26 -25.48
N SER A 558 27.05 26.08 -24.79
CA SER A 558 28.24 25.64 -24.03
C SER A 558 28.32 26.18 -22.60
N SER A 559 27.29 26.88 -22.12
CA SER A 559 27.27 27.46 -20.77
C SER A 559 27.04 26.38 -19.70
N ARG A 560 27.76 26.49 -18.59
CA ARG A 560 27.59 25.63 -17.39
C ARG A 560 27.22 26.48 -16.20
N TYR A 561 26.36 25.95 -15.33
CA TYR A 561 25.99 26.56 -14.06
C TYR A 561 26.54 25.69 -12.93
N ILE A 562 27.32 26.30 -12.04
CA ILE A 562 27.93 25.60 -10.91
C ILE A 562 27.26 26.11 -9.62
N ALA A 563 26.89 25.18 -8.74
CA ALA A 563 26.45 25.48 -7.38
C ALA A 563 27.21 24.59 -6.40
N GLU A 564 27.61 25.16 -5.26
CA GLU A 564 28.40 24.45 -4.26
C GLU A 564 27.96 24.84 -2.85
N ASN A 565 27.96 23.85 -1.94
CA ASN A 565 27.85 24.06 -0.50
C ASN A 565 28.99 23.31 0.22
N GLN A 566 28.87 23.08 1.52
CA GLN A 566 29.90 22.39 2.29
C GLN A 566 30.04 20.90 1.91
N PHE A 567 28.99 20.29 1.36
CA PHE A 567 28.90 18.86 1.09
C PHE A 567 29.09 18.52 -0.39
N TYR A 568 28.50 19.32 -1.29
CA TYR A 568 28.47 18.99 -2.72
C TYR A 568 28.86 20.17 -3.58
N ARG A 569 29.51 19.86 -4.72
CA ARG A 569 29.58 20.75 -5.89
C ARG A 569 28.82 20.08 -7.04
N ILE A 570 27.85 20.79 -7.60
CA ILE A 570 27.07 20.32 -8.75
C ILE A 570 27.33 21.20 -9.97
N THR A 571 27.34 20.58 -11.15
CA THR A 571 27.39 21.27 -12.44
C THR A 571 26.15 20.95 -13.25
N VAL A 572 25.40 21.99 -13.67
CA VAL A 572 24.23 21.88 -14.54
C VAL A 572 24.59 22.38 -15.93
N ASP A 573 24.33 21.57 -16.95
CA ASP A 573 24.54 21.95 -18.34
C ASP A 573 23.36 22.77 -18.88
N ALA A 574 23.63 23.90 -19.54
CA ALA A 574 22.59 24.82 -20.01
C ALA A 574 21.75 24.27 -21.17
N GLY A 575 22.34 23.46 -22.06
CA GLY A 575 21.64 22.90 -23.21
C GLY A 575 20.81 21.67 -22.85
N ILE A 576 21.33 20.88 -21.92
CA ILE A 576 20.67 19.68 -21.42
C ILE A 576 19.63 20.05 -20.37
N GLY A 577 19.97 20.88 -19.38
CA GLY A 577 19.15 21.18 -18.19
C GLY A 577 19.18 20.10 -17.11
N ALA A 578 20.21 19.26 -17.09
CA ALA A 578 20.42 18.21 -16.08
C ALA A 578 21.79 18.41 -15.41
N ILE A 579 21.98 17.77 -14.26
CA ILE A 579 23.27 17.76 -13.58
C ILE A 579 24.22 16.82 -14.32
N THR A 580 25.39 17.31 -14.73
CA THR A 580 26.44 16.55 -15.43
C THR A 580 27.65 16.22 -14.56
N SER A 581 27.70 16.75 -13.33
CA SER A 581 28.71 16.39 -12.32
C SER A 581 28.15 16.63 -10.92
N ILE A 582 28.37 15.68 -10.01
CA ILE A 582 28.13 15.79 -8.56
C ILE A 582 29.40 15.34 -7.83
N ILE A 583 30.14 16.29 -7.29
CA ILE A 583 31.29 16.02 -6.44
C ILE A 583 30.84 15.98 -4.98
N ASP A 584 31.02 14.84 -4.32
CA ASP A 584 30.96 14.74 -2.86
C ASP A 584 32.26 15.27 -2.27
N LYS A 585 32.19 16.43 -1.61
CA LYS A 585 33.36 17.11 -1.04
C LYS A 585 33.94 16.41 0.18
N SER A 586 33.17 15.54 0.84
CA SER A 586 33.69 14.76 1.97
C SER A 586 34.67 13.68 1.53
N THR A 587 34.51 13.17 0.28
CA THR A 587 35.39 12.15 -0.30
C THR A 587 36.21 12.67 -1.49
N GLY A 588 35.89 13.84 -2.01
CA GLY A 588 36.52 14.44 -3.20
C GLY A 588 36.15 13.76 -4.52
N ARG A 589 35.14 12.88 -4.52
CA ARG A 589 34.84 11.98 -5.64
C ARG A 589 33.62 12.42 -6.44
N GLU A 590 33.64 12.09 -7.72
CA GLU A 590 32.49 12.16 -8.62
C GLU A 590 31.53 11.01 -8.35
N ILE A 591 30.24 11.31 -8.27
CA ILE A 591 29.18 10.31 -8.01
C ILE A 591 28.63 9.76 -9.34
N LEU A 592 28.58 10.59 -10.38
CA LEU A 592 28.01 10.20 -11.67
C LEU A 592 29.02 9.37 -12.48
N PRO A 593 28.55 8.38 -13.27
CA PRO A 593 29.42 7.73 -14.24
C PRO A 593 29.82 8.72 -15.34
N GLU A 594 30.85 8.38 -16.12
CA GLU A 594 31.28 9.22 -17.25
C GLU A 594 30.12 9.47 -18.23
N GLY A 595 29.84 10.75 -18.52
CA GLY A 595 28.70 11.15 -19.35
C GLY A 595 27.31 11.04 -18.67
N GLY A 596 27.26 10.68 -17.39
CA GLY A 596 26.04 10.58 -16.60
C GLY A 596 25.30 11.90 -16.46
N LYS A 597 23.97 11.83 -16.44
CA LYS A 597 23.06 12.98 -16.32
C LYS A 597 22.06 12.73 -15.19
N ALA A 598 22.21 13.41 -14.06
CA ALA A 598 21.30 13.30 -12.92
C ALA A 598 20.17 14.34 -12.98
N GLY A 599 18.97 13.95 -12.53
CA GLY A 599 17.77 14.76 -12.68
C GLY A 599 17.26 14.81 -14.13
N LEU A 600 17.67 13.86 -14.98
CA LEU A 600 17.23 13.79 -16.36
C LEU A 600 15.79 13.27 -16.43
N LEU A 601 14.93 14.00 -17.15
CA LEU A 601 13.56 13.57 -17.39
C LEU A 601 13.51 12.62 -18.58
N GLN A 602 12.83 11.49 -18.43
CA GLN A 602 12.70 10.47 -19.46
C GLN A 602 11.23 10.15 -19.70
N ILE A 603 10.81 10.16 -20.97
CA ILE A 603 9.48 9.69 -21.38
C ILE A 603 9.61 8.25 -21.88
N LEU A 604 8.97 7.33 -21.16
CA LEU A 604 8.96 5.91 -21.48
C LEU A 604 7.62 5.59 -22.14
N TYR A 605 7.69 4.86 -23.25
CA TYR A 605 6.53 4.33 -23.97
C TYR A 605 6.52 2.82 -23.86
N GLU A 606 5.42 2.30 -23.34
CA GLU A 606 5.14 0.87 -23.29
C GLU A 606 4.43 0.38 -24.56
N ALA A 607 4.51 -0.92 -24.83
CA ALA A 607 3.65 -1.59 -25.80
C ALA A 607 2.19 -1.56 -25.29
N PRO A 608 1.18 -1.33 -26.16
CA PRO A 608 -0.22 -1.34 -25.74
C PRO A 608 -0.66 -2.67 -25.10
N HIS A 609 -1.43 -2.59 -24.02
CA HIS A 609 -2.00 -3.74 -23.30
C HIS A 609 -3.30 -3.34 -22.57
N PRO A 610 -4.17 -4.30 -22.18
CA PRO A 610 -5.52 -3.98 -21.70
C PRO A 610 -5.61 -3.49 -20.25
N MET A 611 -4.53 -3.57 -19.46
CA MET A 611 -4.52 -3.24 -18.01
C MET A 611 -3.60 -2.07 -17.67
N SER A 612 -3.65 -0.98 -18.44
CA SER A 612 -2.68 0.13 -18.39
C SER A 612 -2.62 0.92 -17.08
N ALA A 613 -3.63 0.81 -16.21
CA ALA A 613 -3.57 1.39 -14.86
C ALA A 613 -2.85 0.47 -13.85
N TRP A 614 -2.87 -0.84 -14.09
CA TRP A 614 -2.31 -1.86 -13.19
C TRP A 614 -0.91 -2.28 -13.58
N GLU A 615 -0.67 -2.51 -14.87
CA GLU A 615 0.60 -3.04 -15.36
C GLU A 615 1.39 -1.99 -16.10
N ILE A 616 2.72 -2.15 -16.07
CA ILE A 616 3.62 -1.44 -16.97
C ILE A 616 4.00 -2.44 -18.05
N GLY A 617 3.61 -2.16 -19.29
CA GLY A 617 3.92 -3.00 -20.44
C GLY A 617 5.42 -3.02 -20.77
N GLN A 618 5.78 -3.78 -21.79
CA GLN A 618 7.16 -3.77 -22.29
C GLN A 618 7.53 -2.37 -22.78
N ILE A 619 8.60 -1.78 -22.23
CA ILE A 619 9.10 -0.49 -22.71
C ILE A 619 9.70 -0.67 -24.11
N ILE A 620 9.09 -0.06 -25.11
CA ILE A 620 9.48 -0.13 -26.53
C ILE A 620 10.27 1.09 -26.99
N ARG A 621 10.16 2.21 -26.26
CA ARG A 621 10.87 3.45 -26.57
C ARG A 621 11.06 4.30 -25.32
N THR A 622 12.28 4.81 -25.14
CA THR A 622 12.60 5.84 -24.14
C THR A 622 13.07 7.08 -24.85
N VAL A 623 12.57 8.24 -24.44
CA VAL A 623 12.98 9.55 -24.94
C VAL A 623 13.59 10.34 -23.79
N ASP A 624 14.89 10.59 -23.88
CA ASP A 624 15.59 11.48 -22.97
C ASP A 624 15.25 12.92 -23.32
N LEU A 625 14.79 13.70 -22.33
CA LEU A 625 14.57 15.14 -22.50
C LEU A 625 15.89 15.87 -22.20
N ASP A 626 16.88 15.70 -23.08
CA ASP A 626 18.25 16.17 -22.89
C ASP A 626 18.67 17.29 -23.87
N LYS A 627 17.69 17.94 -24.51
CA LYS A 627 17.87 19.02 -25.47
C LYS A 627 16.91 20.16 -25.19
N ASP A 628 17.24 21.33 -25.74
CA ASP A 628 16.38 22.53 -25.78
C ASP A 628 15.86 22.97 -24.40
N ALA A 629 16.63 22.69 -23.33
CA ALA A 629 16.30 23.21 -22.02
C ALA A 629 16.56 24.72 -21.95
N THR A 630 15.76 25.41 -21.15
CA THR A 630 16.13 26.74 -20.66
C THR A 630 16.54 26.61 -19.21
N VAL A 631 17.67 27.23 -18.85
CA VAL A 631 18.23 27.19 -17.50
C VAL A 631 18.37 28.60 -16.97
N GLU A 632 17.87 28.83 -15.76
CA GLU A 632 17.95 30.12 -15.07
C GLU A 632 18.26 29.94 -13.59
N VAL A 633 19.03 30.87 -13.01
CA VAL A 633 19.20 30.94 -11.55
C VAL A 633 18.05 31.76 -10.99
N VAL A 634 17.12 31.11 -10.28
CA VAL A 634 15.90 31.75 -9.75
C VAL A 634 16.14 32.36 -8.38
N GLU A 635 17.09 31.80 -7.65
CA GLU A 635 17.38 32.18 -6.28
C GLU A 635 18.85 31.90 -5.97
N THR A 636 19.52 32.86 -5.32
CA THR A 636 20.91 32.74 -4.89
C THR A 636 21.10 33.63 -3.66
N GLY A 637 21.61 33.04 -2.58
CA GLY A 637 21.93 33.75 -1.37
C GLY A 637 22.40 32.82 -0.26
N PRO A 638 22.53 33.33 0.97
CA PRO A 638 23.21 32.61 2.06
C PRO A 638 22.44 31.39 2.59
N ALA A 639 21.15 31.28 2.28
CA ALA A 639 20.33 30.15 2.74
C ALA A 639 20.30 29.00 1.73
N ARG A 640 20.21 29.29 0.43
CA ARG A 640 20.17 28.27 -0.64
C ARG A 640 20.42 28.88 -2.02
N ALA A 641 20.69 28.01 -2.99
CA ALA A 641 20.67 28.32 -4.41
C ALA A 641 19.62 27.46 -5.14
N ILE A 642 18.93 28.04 -6.12
CA ILE A 642 17.95 27.36 -6.97
C ILE A 642 18.29 27.59 -8.43
N ILE A 643 18.63 26.50 -9.12
CA ILE A 643 18.77 26.46 -10.58
C ILE A 643 17.50 25.83 -11.14
N ARG A 644 16.74 26.61 -11.91
CA ARG A 644 15.53 26.14 -12.59
C ARG A 644 15.85 25.75 -14.00
N THR A 645 15.27 24.64 -14.41
CA THR A 645 15.29 24.19 -15.79
C THR A 645 13.86 24.06 -16.30
N ARG A 646 13.62 24.42 -17.56
CA ARG A 646 12.31 24.27 -18.21
C ARG A 646 12.48 23.53 -19.51
N ARG A 647 11.57 22.59 -19.76
CA ARG A 647 11.53 21.79 -20.98
C ARG A 647 10.11 21.60 -21.46
N LYS A 648 9.96 21.33 -22.76
CA LYS A 648 8.71 20.90 -23.37
C LYS A 648 8.88 19.53 -24.00
N TYR A 649 7.80 18.76 -24.01
CA TYR A 649 7.69 17.55 -24.80
C TYR A 649 6.28 17.48 -25.36
N ASN A 650 6.15 17.53 -26.69
CA ASN A 650 4.86 17.68 -27.36
C ASN A 650 4.03 18.83 -26.75
N ASN A 651 2.95 18.50 -26.05
CA ASN A 651 2.03 19.45 -25.43
C ASN A 651 2.29 19.63 -23.92
N SER A 652 3.20 18.86 -23.35
CA SER A 652 3.53 18.89 -21.93
C SER A 652 4.68 19.85 -21.63
N GLU A 653 4.64 20.46 -20.44
CA GLU A 653 5.67 21.35 -19.93
C GLU A 653 6.20 20.87 -18.57
N PHE A 654 7.51 21.00 -18.37
CA PHE A 654 8.19 20.59 -17.16
C PHE A 654 9.02 21.74 -16.61
N ILE A 655 8.88 22.02 -15.32
CA ILE A 655 9.71 22.97 -14.59
C ILE A 655 10.38 22.21 -13.46
N LEU A 656 11.71 22.06 -13.54
CA LEU A 656 12.50 21.36 -12.54
C LEU A 656 13.41 22.35 -11.83
N ASP A 657 13.20 22.52 -10.53
CA ASP A 657 14.12 23.25 -9.65
C ASP A 657 15.11 22.27 -9.03
N ILE A 658 16.40 22.54 -9.23
CA ILE A 658 17.55 21.89 -8.57
C ILE A 658 17.99 22.83 -7.45
N ILE A 659 17.88 22.36 -6.21
CA ILE A 659 18.00 23.19 -5.02
C ILE A 659 19.16 22.67 -4.18
N LEU A 660 20.12 23.54 -3.90
CA LEU A 660 21.22 23.28 -3.00
C LEU A 660 21.08 24.17 -1.77
N ASN A 661 20.72 23.57 -0.63
CA ASN A 661 20.55 24.29 0.62
C ASN A 661 21.88 24.38 1.37
N ASN A 662 22.09 25.49 2.07
CA ASN A 662 23.24 25.65 2.95
C ASN A 662 23.13 24.73 4.18
N LYS A 663 24.24 24.17 4.67
CA LYS A 663 24.31 23.31 5.87
C LYS A 663 23.40 22.07 5.87
N VAL A 664 22.77 21.72 4.75
CA VAL A 664 21.94 20.51 4.61
C VAL A 664 22.60 19.56 3.60
N PRO A 665 22.91 18.30 3.99
CA PRO A 665 23.66 17.36 3.16
C PRO A 665 22.77 16.62 2.15
N ARG A 666 21.95 17.34 1.38
CA ARG A 666 21.19 16.77 0.25
C ARG A 666 21.02 17.75 -0.90
N ILE A 667 20.72 17.22 -2.08
CA ILE A 667 20.31 17.99 -3.27
C ILE A 667 18.81 17.76 -3.44
N ASP A 668 18.02 18.83 -3.38
CA ASP A 668 16.57 18.75 -3.48
C ASP A 668 16.13 19.00 -4.94
N PHE A 669 15.20 18.17 -5.43
CA PHE A 669 14.58 18.34 -6.75
C PHE A 669 13.10 18.62 -6.58
N ARG A 670 12.61 19.71 -7.18
CA ARG A 670 11.18 20.02 -7.21
C ARG A 670 10.71 20.12 -8.65
N LEU A 671 9.86 19.17 -9.05
CA LEU A 671 9.34 19.05 -10.40
C LEU A 671 7.87 19.47 -10.43
N GLU A 672 7.57 20.52 -11.17
CA GLU A 672 6.21 20.93 -11.53
C GLU A 672 5.93 20.44 -12.96
N ILE A 673 4.80 19.75 -13.14
CA ILE A 673 4.46 19.06 -14.40
C ILE A 673 3.11 19.56 -14.88
N PHE A 674 3.07 20.06 -16.10
CA PHE A 674 1.83 20.19 -16.87
C PHE A 674 1.79 19.06 -17.89
N TRP A 675 1.08 17.99 -17.55
CA TRP A 675 1.05 16.74 -18.32
C TRP A 675 -0.18 16.65 -19.20
N LEU A 676 0.03 16.53 -20.52
CA LEU A 676 -1.02 16.37 -21.52
C LEU A 676 -0.81 15.15 -22.43
N GLU A 677 0.18 14.30 -22.15
CA GLU A 677 0.43 13.12 -22.97
C GLU A 677 -0.59 12.01 -22.66
N VAL A 678 -1.08 11.36 -23.72
CA VAL A 678 -2.07 10.28 -23.66
C VAL A 678 -1.59 9.07 -24.47
N GLY A 679 -1.92 7.88 -23.99
CA GLY A 679 -1.66 6.63 -24.72
C GLY A 679 -2.54 6.48 -25.96
N ASN A 680 -2.16 5.59 -26.88
CA ASN A 680 -2.93 5.26 -28.07
C ASN A 680 -2.68 3.78 -28.50
N ASN A 681 -3.29 3.36 -29.60
CA ASN A 681 -3.18 1.97 -30.07
C ASN A 681 -1.82 1.62 -30.70
N ASN A 682 -0.97 2.60 -31.00
CA ASN A 682 0.37 2.38 -31.57
C ASN A 682 1.48 2.42 -30.51
N ALA A 683 1.25 3.15 -29.41
CA ALA A 683 2.12 3.22 -28.25
C ALA A 683 1.24 3.39 -27.01
N GLY A 684 1.46 2.54 -25.99
CA GLY A 684 0.68 2.52 -24.75
C GLY A 684 0.81 3.80 -23.93
N VAL A 685 0.50 3.75 -22.64
CA VAL A 685 0.44 4.96 -21.83
C VAL A 685 1.87 5.50 -21.62
N PRO A 686 2.16 6.77 -21.99
CA PRO A 686 3.46 7.36 -21.74
C PRO A 686 3.67 7.58 -20.25
N MET A 687 4.89 7.36 -19.79
CA MET A 687 5.29 7.51 -18.40
C MET A 687 6.49 8.44 -18.28
N LEU A 688 6.48 9.30 -17.26
CA LEU A 688 7.61 10.16 -16.92
C LEU A 688 8.43 9.52 -15.78
N LYS A 689 9.73 9.33 -16.00
CA LYS A 689 10.70 9.01 -14.95
C LYS A 689 11.76 10.12 -14.82
N VAL A 690 12.38 10.19 -13.64
CA VAL A 690 13.56 11.02 -13.38
C VAL A 690 14.74 10.09 -13.10
N ALA A 691 15.80 10.20 -13.89
CA ALA A 691 16.97 9.33 -13.79
C ALA A 691 18.10 9.96 -12.96
N PHE A 692 18.72 9.12 -12.12
CA PHE A 692 19.89 9.44 -11.30
C PHE A 692 20.94 8.35 -11.48
N PRO A 693 21.68 8.34 -12.60
CA PRO A 693 22.73 7.35 -12.83
C PRO A 693 23.86 7.54 -11.81
N VAL A 694 24.43 6.44 -11.32
CA VAL A 694 25.55 6.45 -10.37
C VAL A 694 26.63 5.45 -10.78
N ASP A 695 27.89 5.78 -10.53
CA ASP A 695 29.03 4.93 -10.86
C ASP A 695 29.19 3.81 -9.83
N ILE A 696 28.20 2.90 -9.75
CA ILE A 696 28.20 1.78 -8.81
C ILE A 696 28.20 0.45 -9.57
N THR A 697 29.18 -0.40 -9.25
CA THR A 697 29.23 -1.80 -9.67
C THR A 697 28.84 -2.73 -8.50
N SER A 698 28.22 -3.87 -8.83
CA SER A 698 27.74 -4.86 -7.84
C SER A 698 26.87 -4.26 -6.72
N GLY A 699 26.02 -3.28 -7.05
CA GLY A 699 25.21 -2.54 -6.10
C GLY A 699 24.15 -3.40 -5.39
N LYS A 700 23.92 -3.10 -4.12
CA LYS A 700 22.82 -3.63 -3.31
C LYS A 700 21.76 -2.56 -3.14
N ALA A 701 20.56 -2.81 -3.64
CA ALA A 701 19.44 -1.89 -3.57
C ALA A 701 18.55 -2.21 -2.36
N ARG A 702 18.43 -1.27 -1.44
CA ARG A 702 17.60 -1.38 -0.23
C ARG A 702 16.43 -0.41 -0.34
N PHE A 703 15.23 -0.94 -0.13
CA PHE A 703 13.97 -0.22 -0.28
C PHE A 703 13.32 -0.03 1.08
N ASP A 704 12.78 1.16 1.31
CA ASP A 704 11.94 1.47 2.47
C ASP A 704 10.60 0.73 2.36
N ILE A 705 10.23 -0.01 3.40
CA ILE A 705 8.93 -0.68 3.52
C ILE A 705 8.29 -0.30 4.86
N PRO A 706 6.98 -0.52 5.07
CA PRO A 706 6.36 -0.16 6.34
C PRO A 706 7.10 -0.78 7.54
N PHE A 707 7.59 0.08 8.45
CA PHE A 707 8.40 -0.25 9.63
C PHE A 707 9.68 -1.08 9.38
N GLY A 708 10.23 -1.06 8.17
CA GLY A 708 11.45 -1.81 7.89
C GLY A 708 12.10 -1.44 6.56
N SER A 709 13.01 -2.28 6.12
CA SER A 709 13.62 -2.17 4.80
C SER A 709 13.89 -3.56 4.24
N ILE A 710 13.91 -3.70 2.93
CA ILE A 710 14.21 -4.96 2.25
C ILE A 710 15.23 -4.74 1.14
N GLU A 711 16.16 -5.68 0.98
CA GLU A 711 17.09 -5.68 -0.16
C GLU A 711 16.41 -6.38 -1.34
N ARG A 712 16.36 -5.72 -2.49
CA ARG A 712 15.87 -6.32 -3.75
C ARG A 712 16.94 -6.27 -4.82
N LYS A 713 16.81 -7.13 -5.80
CA LYS A 713 17.72 -7.16 -6.95
C LYS A 713 17.54 -5.89 -7.80
N PRO A 714 18.61 -5.14 -8.11
CA PRO A 714 18.52 -3.98 -9.00
C PRO A 714 18.51 -4.43 -10.47
N ASP A 715 17.41 -5.04 -10.91
CA ASP A 715 17.27 -5.61 -12.26
C ASP A 715 16.47 -4.73 -13.25
N GLY A 716 16.18 -3.49 -12.85
CA GLY A 716 15.45 -2.51 -13.66
C GLY A 716 13.92 -2.63 -13.57
N ASN A 717 13.39 -3.60 -12.82
CA ASN A 717 11.96 -3.69 -12.57
C ASN A 717 11.48 -2.62 -11.57
N GLU A 718 10.25 -2.14 -11.79
CA GLU A 718 9.57 -1.25 -10.85
C GLU A 718 9.06 -2.03 -9.63
N VAL A 719 9.32 -1.50 -8.43
CA VAL A 719 9.03 -2.14 -7.15
C VAL A 719 8.55 -1.09 -6.14
N PRO A 720 7.70 -1.44 -5.17
CA PRO A 720 7.15 -0.46 -4.26
C PRO A 720 8.17 -0.02 -3.20
N SER A 721 8.25 1.28 -2.92
CA SER A 721 9.01 1.87 -1.82
C SER A 721 8.20 2.95 -1.12
N GLN A 722 8.37 3.05 0.19
CA GLN A 722 7.77 4.12 0.99
C GLN A 722 8.48 5.45 0.69
N LYS A 723 9.53 5.81 1.44
CA LYS A 723 10.08 7.18 1.41
C LYS A 723 11.44 7.27 0.73
N TRP A 724 12.18 6.18 0.62
CA TRP A 724 13.53 6.21 0.10
C TRP A 724 13.96 4.89 -0.54
N VAL A 725 14.91 4.98 -1.45
CA VAL A 725 15.64 3.84 -2.00
C VAL A 725 17.13 4.15 -1.86
N ASP A 726 17.88 3.20 -1.30
CA ASP A 726 19.33 3.27 -1.18
C ASP A 726 19.97 2.29 -2.16
N LEU A 727 21.03 2.73 -2.84
CA LEU A 727 21.89 1.87 -3.64
C LEU A 727 23.31 2.05 -3.16
N THR A 728 23.90 1.00 -2.60
CA THR A 728 25.27 1.00 -2.08
C THR A 728 26.11 -0.09 -2.75
N GLY A 729 27.34 0.24 -3.13
CA GLY A 729 28.28 -0.70 -3.72
C GLY A 729 29.70 -0.12 -3.78
N VAL A 730 30.40 -0.40 -4.87
CA VAL A 730 31.74 0.16 -5.13
C VAL A 730 31.80 0.84 -6.50
N ASP A 731 32.57 1.91 -6.59
CA ASP A 731 32.87 2.57 -7.85
C ASP A 731 33.84 1.76 -8.72
N LYS A 732 34.09 2.25 -9.94
CA LYS A 732 35.02 1.61 -10.90
C LYS A 732 36.45 1.43 -10.36
N ASP A 733 36.84 2.24 -9.38
CA ASP A 733 38.15 2.22 -8.73
C ASP A 733 38.15 1.35 -7.45
N GLY A 734 37.02 0.70 -7.14
CA GLY A 734 36.86 -0.23 -6.01
C GLY A 734 36.57 0.45 -4.67
N ASN A 735 36.30 1.76 -4.65
CA ASN A 735 36.00 2.48 -3.42
C ASN A 735 34.50 2.45 -3.12
N LYS A 736 34.12 2.47 -1.84
CA LYS A 736 32.70 2.47 -1.45
C LYS A 736 31.98 3.71 -1.96
N LEU A 737 30.82 3.53 -2.59
CA LEU A 737 29.93 4.59 -3.04
C LEU A 737 28.49 4.20 -2.74
N GLY A 738 27.67 5.17 -2.38
CA GLY A 738 26.25 4.97 -2.15
C GLY A 738 25.45 6.21 -2.48
N ILE A 739 24.21 6.01 -2.91
CA ILE A 739 23.23 7.07 -3.14
C ILE A 739 21.91 6.67 -2.50
N THR A 740 21.28 7.61 -1.81
CA THR A 740 19.90 7.46 -1.35
C THR A 740 19.02 8.47 -2.08
N VAL A 741 17.98 7.97 -2.76
CA VAL A 741 16.94 8.81 -3.37
C VAL A 741 15.75 8.86 -2.42
N LEU A 742 15.40 10.06 -1.98
CA LEU A 742 14.23 10.30 -1.14
C LEU A 742 13.07 10.84 -2.00
N SER A 743 11.85 10.44 -1.66
CA SER A 743 10.65 10.91 -2.33
C SER A 743 9.60 11.37 -1.34
N SER A 744 8.93 12.48 -1.67
CA SER A 744 7.84 13.04 -0.87
C SER A 744 6.46 12.64 -1.36
N VAL A 745 6.34 11.94 -2.50
CA VAL A 745 5.04 11.58 -3.13
C VAL A 745 5.05 10.31 -4.01
N LYS A 746 6.22 9.79 -4.42
CA LYS A 746 6.34 8.63 -5.33
C LYS A 746 6.64 7.35 -4.56
N TYR A 747 6.11 6.24 -5.07
CA TYR A 747 6.24 4.91 -4.48
C TYR A 747 6.83 3.85 -5.42
N GLY A 748 6.95 4.11 -6.73
CA GLY A 748 7.57 3.21 -7.72
C GLY A 748 8.90 3.72 -8.24
#